data_AF-A0A3S0WLF7-F1
#
_entry.id   AF-A0A3S0WLF7-F1
#
_cell.length_a   1.000
_cell.length_b   1.000
_cell.length_c   1.000
_cell.angle_alpha   90.00
_cell.angle_beta   90.00
_cell.angle_gamma   90.00
#
_symmetry.space_group_name_H-M   'P 1'
#
loop_
_entity.id
_entity.type
_entity.pdbx_description
1 polymer ?
#
loop_
_entity_poly.entity_id
_entity_poly.type
_entity_poly.pdbx_seq_one_letter_code
_entity_poly.pdbx_strand_id
1 'polypeptide(L)'
;MIHNVKHKRKEEVAALLKKMKTIAADMRAIIVGMPPEELLGYIYSQRFMKMIAGRDNAAEGHDTGGFDDTVNEIQFLLEYVHAVLASDASLDDFKFDEAQCADLFSLSSKLKEQAMFFAMGSSIDTENGDFGPNTSDIEFRIKSTWILLRGNRYQVLEGEFYNYVLAPHDDILEEIYGIGAAAIAEGFQDMANVTRTGHADAAEAMMKQFEAAQNFAMEQGKPLEEVMEEWVAENVDQSKAVGRASDDMFRAGTANVSRHTKLPPDLLSDLAYRRGEETEFFSEGDFSGTPYRTLPARKKPLIQLGSDYFAVDPCFTRDAGYRALLFNLLQRKPEYKKTFENRQKIMSEAAFPEILTDQLPGAIVYQEVYYKDPATNQWSENDTLVLIDDVLYLVEAKAGAAATIASPALDFRRHTQSVQDLVLKAYKQCERFFNYLNSADEVPLYRRMDGKYQECGRIRQSDYRVMLPIGLTIESFSPMSTFCKELPQVEPLLGKHAFISVSIDDLFVLKRILPTSGVFAHYMEVRQAVAGIKRAHLFDEFDHLGAYITKNRFDQDIADQLKDDEANMVVWNGMSNVIDRSFEGESWEDNPIPMQEFPNELLMLLGALDNTRAQGWLAAESLIRNYGEQARKDLAKLLSDLGETIEQRPERYFAFANDDQLLFVWMQSSKHPAEWKKINDKASAAALSTESPDVIGVYIEVGNGCAYEKVQCFKVDAPAEQSEENAHIFDNAKRMSLQTKKANTPRTVEKPIPRRERKIGRNELCHCGSGVKYKKCHGR
;
A
#
# COMPACT_ATOMS: atom_id res chain seq x y z
N MET A 1 27.51 -33.66 16.77
CA MET A 1 27.19 -32.35 17.36
C MET A 1 25.93 -31.75 16.74
N ILE A 2 25.85 -31.57 15.41
CA ILE A 2 24.66 -31.05 14.69
C ILE A 2 23.38 -31.85 14.99
N HIS A 3 23.45 -33.19 15.01
CA HIS A 3 22.28 -34.04 15.32
C HIS A 3 21.73 -33.83 16.75
N ASN A 4 22.59 -33.62 17.75
CA ASN A 4 22.16 -33.30 19.12
C ASN A 4 21.52 -31.91 19.23
N VAL A 5 21.99 -30.94 18.44
CA VAL A 5 21.40 -29.58 18.41
C VAL A 5 20.01 -29.63 17.79
N LYS A 6 19.83 -30.34 16.67
CA LYS A 6 18.52 -30.50 16.01
C LYS A 6 17.52 -31.25 16.90
N HIS A 7 17.96 -32.30 17.59
CA HIS A 7 17.12 -33.04 18.54
C HIS A 7 16.65 -32.16 19.71
N LYS A 8 17.57 -31.42 20.34
CA LYS A 8 17.26 -30.52 21.45
C LYS A 8 16.27 -29.42 21.03
N ARG A 9 16.42 -28.85 19.84
CA ARG A 9 15.46 -27.86 19.30
C ARG A 9 14.06 -28.45 19.08
N LYS A 10 13.96 -29.69 18.56
CA LYS A 10 12.65 -30.36 18.42
C LYS A 10 11.96 -30.55 19.78
N GLU A 11 12.71 -30.89 20.82
CA GLU A 11 12.16 -30.96 22.19
C GLU A 11 11.71 -29.59 22.72
N GLU A 12 12.49 -28.53 22.47
CA GLU A 12 12.14 -27.15 22.83
C GLU A 12 10.86 -26.69 22.11
N VAL A 13 10.71 -26.95 20.81
CA VAL A 13 9.50 -26.64 20.03
C VAL A 13 8.28 -27.39 20.56
N ALA A 14 8.41 -28.68 20.90
CA ALA A 14 7.33 -29.46 21.50
C ALA A 14 6.93 -28.91 22.89
N ALA A 15 7.89 -28.46 23.69
CA ALA A 15 7.63 -27.83 24.98
C ALA A 15 6.89 -26.49 24.84
N LEU A 16 7.25 -25.66 23.84
CA LEU A 16 6.53 -24.43 23.51
C LEU A 16 5.07 -24.71 23.14
N LEU A 17 4.83 -25.71 22.29
CA LEU A 17 3.48 -26.13 21.90
C LEU A 17 2.63 -26.55 23.11
N LYS A 18 3.20 -27.35 24.01
CA LYS A 18 2.52 -27.77 25.25
C LYS A 18 2.16 -26.57 26.12
N LYS A 19 3.08 -25.61 26.28
CA LYS A 19 2.83 -24.37 27.05
C LYS A 19 1.72 -23.54 26.42
N MET A 20 1.71 -23.36 25.09
CA MET A 20 0.65 -22.63 24.39
C MET A 20 -0.73 -23.25 24.67
N LYS A 21 -0.84 -24.58 24.60
CA LYS A 21 -2.10 -25.29 24.89
C LYS A 21 -2.58 -25.08 26.32
N THR A 22 -1.67 -25.08 27.29
CA THR A 22 -2.01 -24.80 28.70
C THR A 22 -2.51 -23.37 28.86
N ILE A 23 -1.78 -22.38 28.34
CA ILE A 23 -2.18 -20.97 28.43
C ILE A 23 -3.53 -20.73 27.76
N ALA A 24 -3.75 -21.31 26.57
CA ALA A 24 -5.03 -21.20 25.87
C ALA A 24 -6.20 -21.81 26.66
N ALA A 25 -5.98 -22.93 27.36
CA ALA A 25 -6.99 -23.53 28.22
C ALA A 25 -7.31 -22.65 29.44
N ASP A 26 -6.29 -22.03 30.04
CA ASP A 26 -6.47 -21.10 31.16
C ASP A 26 -7.24 -19.84 30.72
N MET A 27 -6.91 -19.27 29.56
CA MET A 27 -7.65 -18.16 28.97
C MET A 27 -9.12 -18.53 28.69
N ARG A 28 -9.36 -19.71 28.11
CA ARG A 28 -10.72 -20.23 27.86
C ARG A 28 -11.52 -20.31 29.15
N ALA A 29 -10.95 -20.84 30.23
CA ALA A 29 -11.62 -20.96 31.52
C ALA A 29 -12.05 -19.60 32.08
N ILE A 30 -11.21 -18.57 31.93
CA ILE A 30 -11.54 -17.20 32.37
C ILE A 30 -12.67 -16.62 31.50
N ILE A 31 -12.51 -16.64 30.17
CA ILE A 31 -13.47 -16.01 29.24
C ILE A 31 -14.86 -16.64 29.35
N VAL A 32 -14.95 -17.97 29.48
CA VAL A 32 -16.24 -18.67 29.61
C VAL A 32 -16.99 -18.24 30.88
N GLY A 33 -16.28 -17.93 31.97
CA GLY A 33 -16.86 -17.53 33.25
C GLY A 33 -17.33 -16.07 33.33
N MET A 34 -17.05 -15.26 32.32
CA MET A 34 -17.34 -13.82 32.33
C MET A 34 -18.57 -13.45 31.50
N PRO A 35 -19.32 -12.39 31.89
CA PRO A 35 -20.33 -11.78 31.02
C PRO A 35 -19.66 -11.22 29.76
N PRO A 36 -20.04 -11.64 28.53
CA PRO A 36 -19.32 -11.26 27.31
C PRO A 36 -19.27 -9.75 27.06
N GLU A 37 -20.39 -9.05 27.22
CA GLU A 37 -20.48 -7.61 26.98
C GLU A 37 -19.59 -6.79 27.94
N GLU A 38 -19.56 -7.17 29.22
CA GLU A 38 -18.75 -6.50 30.24
C GLU A 38 -17.26 -6.79 30.04
N LEU A 39 -16.89 -8.03 29.67
CA LEU A 39 -15.51 -8.38 29.33
C LEU A 39 -15.03 -7.59 28.11
N LEU A 40 -15.81 -7.58 27.03
CA LEU A 40 -15.48 -6.81 25.84
C LEU A 40 -15.38 -5.32 26.16
N GLY A 41 -16.34 -4.78 26.92
CA GLY A 41 -16.34 -3.40 27.38
C GLY A 41 -15.09 -3.04 28.18
N TYR A 42 -14.67 -3.91 29.10
CA TYR A 42 -13.41 -3.75 29.83
C TYR A 42 -12.20 -3.70 28.88
N ILE A 43 -12.09 -4.66 27.96
CA ILE A 43 -10.97 -4.72 27.00
C ILE A 43 -10.93 -3.46 26.12
N TYR A 44 -12.07 -3.03 25.60
CA TYR A 44 -12.18 -1.81 24.79
C TYR A 44 -11.90 -0.53 25.60
N SER A 45 -12.33 -0.45 26.86
CA SER A 45 -11.99 0.69 27.72
C SER A 45 -10.49 0.78 27.99
N GLN A 46 -9.79 -0.36 28.16
CA GLN A 46 -8.33 -0.38 28.31
C GLN A 46 -7.65 0.13 27.03
N ARG A 47 -8.19 -0.23 25.85
CA ARG A 47 -7.73 0.31 24.56
C ARG A 47 -7.89 1.82 24.51
N PHE A 48 -9.08 2.32 24.84
CA PHE A 48 -9.38 3.74 24.80
C PHE A 48 -8.53 4.57 25.79
N MET A 49 -8.41 4.11 27.04
CA MET A 49 -7.59 4.78 28.07
C MET A 49 -6.12 4.86 27.66
N LYS A 50 -5.56 3.80 27.06
CA LYS A 50 -4.20 3.83 26.53
C LYS A 50 -4.07 4.73 25.30
N MET A 51 -5.10 4.82 24.45
CA MET A 51 -5.11 5.76 23.33
C MET A 51 -5.04 7.22 23.78
N ILE A 52 -5.80 7.58 24.83
CA ILE A 52 -5.75 8.92 25.43
C ILE A 52 -4.37 9.18 26.04
N ALA A 53 -3.85 8.27 26.86
CA ALA A 53 -2.53 8.42 27.49
C ALA A 53 -1.37 8.49 26.47
N GLY A 54 -1.51 7.83 25.31
CA GLY A 54 -0.54 7.90 24.22
C GLY A 54 -0.52 9.25 23.49
N ARG A 55 -1.67 9.91 23.35
CA ARG A 55 -1.78 11.25 22.71
C ARG A 55 -1.07 12.34 23.50
N ASP A 56 -1.12 12.27 24.83
CA ASP A 56 -0.41 13.22 25.71
C ASP A 56 1.12 13.08 25.59
N ASN A 57 1.63 11.86 25.33
CA ASN A 57 3.06 11.60 25.14
C ASN A 57 3.56 11.88 23.71
N ALA A 58 2.69 11.78 22.70
CA ALA A 58 3.01 12.09 21.30
C ALA A 58 3.25 13.60 21.07
N ALA A 59 2.70 14.47 21.91
CA ALA A 59 2.98 15.91 21.89
C ALA A 59 4.45 16.27 22.20
N GLU A 60 5.24 15.33 22.77
CA GLU A 60 6.65 15.52 23.11
C GLU A 60 7.63 14.86 22.11
N GLY A 61 7.16 14.35 20.97
CA GLY A 61 8.03 13.91 19.87
C GLY A 61 8.82 12.61 20.13
N HIS A 62 8.36 11.74 21.02
CA HIS A 62 8.94 10.43 21.23
C HIS A 62 8.27 9.32 20.38
N ASP A 63 9.11 8.39 19.96
CA ASP A 63 8.92 7.21 19.09
C ASP A 63 7.55 6.50 19.23
N THR A 64 6.85 6.28 18.11
CA THR A 64 5.51 5.67 18.04
C THR A 64 5.51 4.15 18.26
N GLY A 65 6.68 3.52 18.38
CA GLY A 65 6.82 2.06 18.51
C GLY A 65 6.11 1.42 19.71
N GLY A 66 5.85 2.17 20.80
CA GLY A 66 5.14 1.65 21.98
C GLY A 66 3.60 1.62 21.86
N PHE A 67 3.03 2.44 20.97
CA PHE A 67 1.57 2.51 20.77
C PHE A 67 1.08 1.32 19.94
N ASP A 68 1.85 0.94 18.92
CA ASP A 68 1.53 -0.13 17.98
C ASP A 68 1.54 -1.52 18.65
N ASP A 69 2.52 -1.77 19.53
CA ASP A 69 2.59 -3.02 20.32
C ASP A 69 1.34 -3.23 21.21
N THR A 70 0.80 -2.17 21.79
CA THR A 70 -0.39 -2.22 22.64
C THR A 70 -1.65 -2.54 21.85
N VAL A 71 -1.83 -1.93 20.68
CA VAL A 71 -2.97 -2.20 19.80
C VAL A 71 -2.94 -3.67 19.36
N ASN A 72 -1.76 -4.17 18.99
CA ASN A 72 -1.55 -5.56 18.61
C ASN A 72 -1.81 -6.55 19.77
N GLU A 73 -1.53 -6.19 21.02
CA GLU A 73 -1.86 -7.03 22.19
C GLU A 73 -3.37 -7.13 22.46
N ILE A 74 -4.07 -6.00 22.39
CA ILE A 74 -5.53 -5.94 22.62
C ILE A 74 -6.25 -6.68 21.51
N GLN A 75 -5.85 -6.44 20.26
CA GLN A 75 -6.38 -7.15 19.11
C GLN A 75 -6.28 -8.66 19.31
N PHE A 76 -5.07 -9.18 19.56
CA PHE A 76 -4.85 -10.62 19.76
C PHE A 76 -5.75 -11.22 20.86
N LEU A 77 -5.97 -10.48 21.96
CA LEU A 77 -6.89 -10.90 23.01
C LEU A 77 -8.35 -10.99 22.51
N LEU A 78 -8.83 -9.99 21.77
CA LEU A 78 -10.18 -9.98 21.20
C LEU A 78 -10.41 -11.18 20.27
N GLU A 79 -9.41 -11.57 19.47
CA GLU A 79 -9.51 -12.77 18.63
C GLU A 79 -9.76 -14.03 19.46
N TYR A 80 -9.09 -14.15 20.61
CA TYR A 80 -9.28 -15.25 21.55
C TYR A 80 -10.62 -15.22 22.24
N VAL A 81 -11.11 -14.02 22.60
CA VAL A 81 -12.46 -13.85 23.13
C VAL A 81 -13.48 -14.34 22.10
N HIS A 82 -13.38 -13.92 20.83
CA HIS A 82 -14.24 -14.41 19.75
C HIS A 82 -14.18 -15.93 19.64
N ALA A 83 -12.96 -16.50 19.60
CA ALA A 83 -12.76 -17.93 19.43
C ALA A 83 -13.40 -18.75 20.56
N VAL A 84 -13.27 -18.30 21.81
CA VAL A 84 -13.89 -18.95 22.98
C VAL A 84 -15.40 -18.79 22.95
N LEU A 85 -15.92 -17.60 22.69
CA LEU A 85 -17.37 -17.39 22.60
C LEU A 85 -18.01 -18.25 21.50
N ALA A 86 -17.35 -18.39 20.35
CA ALA A 86 -17.81 -19.23 19.25
C ALA A 86 -17.76 -20.73 19.60
N SER A 87 -16.80 -21.16 20.43
CA SER A 87 -16.55 -22.57 20.75
C SER A 87 -17.28 -23.09 21.98
N ASP A 88 -17.69 -22.20 22.89
CA ASP A 88 -18.28 -22.57 24.18
C ASP A 88 -19.73 -22.09 24.30
N ALA A 89 -20.58 -22.98 24.79
CA ALA A 89 -21.96 -22.65 25.15
C ALA A 89 -22.00 -21.54 26.22
N SER A 90 -23.14 -20.84 26.30
CA SER A 90 -23.38 -19.87 27.37
C SER A 90 -23.49 -20.59 28.71
N LEU A 91 -22.94 -19.99 29.77
CA LEU A 91 -23.27 -20.35 31.15
C LEU A 91 -24.52 -19.56 31.61
N ASP A 92 -25.18 -20.04 32.65
CA ASP A 92 -26.38 -19.39 33.22
C ASP A 92 -26.03 -18.40 34.36
N ASP A 93 -24.85 -18.54 34.97
CA ASP A 93 -24.38 -17.71 36.09
C ASP A 93 -23.03 -17.08 35.74
N PHE A 94 -23.02 -15.76 35.60
CA PHE A 94 -21.83 -14.99 35.26
C PHE A 94 -21.45 -14.11 36.44
N LYS A 95 -20.14 -13.99 36.67
CA LYS A 95 -19.60 -13.00 37.61
C LYS A 95 -18.44 -12.28 36.95
N PHE A 96 -18.59 -10.97 36.77
CA PHE A 96 -17.48 -10.14 36.35
C PHE A 96 -16.42 -10.05 37.47
N ASP A 97 -15.16 -10.24 37.08
CA ASP A 97 -14.01 -10.19 37.98
C ASP A 97 -12.84 -9.48 37.30
N GLU A 98 -12.56 -8.26 37.76
CA GLU A 98 -11.49 -7.43 37.20
C GLU A 98 -10.09 -8.05 37.39
N ALA A 99 -9.86 -8.78 38.48
CA ALA A 99 -8.56 -9.44 38.71
C ALA A 99 -8.32 -10.54 37.66
N GLN A 100 -9.38 -11.28 37.32
CA GLN A 100 -9.31 -12.27 36.24
C GLN A 100 -9.12 -11.62 34.87
N CYS A 101 -9.64 -10.41 34.63
CA CYS A 101 -9.36 -9.65 33.41
C CYS A 101 -7.85 -9.31 33.32
N ALA A 102 -7.24 -8.84 34.41
CA ALA A 102 -5.80 -8.55 34.43
C ALA A 102 -4.95 -9.82 34.17
N ASP A 103 -5.33 -10.95 34.76
CA ASP A 103 -4.70 -12.25 34.49
C ASP A 103 -4.85 -12.66 33.02
N LEU A 104 -6.03 -12.43 32.42
CA LEU A 104 -6.31 -12.70 31.01
C LEU A 104 -5.40 -11.89 30.07
N PHE A 105 -5.16 -10.60 30.35
CA PHE A 105 -4.17 -9.79 29.61
C PHE A 105 -2.76 -10.39 29.71
N SER A 106 -2.34 -10.79 30.92
CA SER A 106 -1.02 -11.41 31.12
C SER A 106 -0.88 -12.73 30.35
N LEU A 107 -1.91 -13.57 30.38
CA LEU A 107 -1.95 -14.84 29.65
C LEU A 107 -1.92 -14.62 28.14
N SER A 108 -2.66 -13.63 27.64
CA SER A 108 -2.68 -13.24 26.23
C SER A 108 -1.28 -12.85 25.72
N SER A 109 -0.60 -11.92 26.40
CA SER A 109 0.77 -11.51 26.02
C SER A 109 1.75 -12.69 26.06
N LYS A 110 1.65 -13.56 27.08
CA LYS A 110 2.47 -14.78 27.17
C LYS A 110 2.18 -15.73 26.01
N LEU A 111 0.91 -15.92 25.62
CA LEU A 111 0.53 -16.81 24.52
C LEU A 111 1.10 -16.31 23.19
N LYS A 112 0.98 -15.01 22.92
CA LYS A 112 1.56 -14.33 21.76
C LYS A 112 3.08 -14.53 21.70
N GLU A 113 3.77 -14.31 22.83
CA GLU A 113 5.22 -14.51 22.94
C GLU A 113 5.63 -15.97 22.67
N GLN A 114 4.96 -16.95 23.30
CA GLN A 114 5.24 -18.37 23.06
C GLN A 114 4.99 -18.76 21.60
N ALA A 115 3.97 -18.20 20.96
CA ALA A 115 3.65 -18.44 19.55
C ALA A 115 4.73 -17.89 18.61
N MET A 116 5.35 -16.75 18.94
CA MET A 116 6.48 -16.19 18.21
C MET A 116 7.76 -17.02 18.36
N PHE A 117 8.08 -17.48 19.57
CA PHE A 117 9.20 -18.41 19.76
C PHE A 117 8.96 -19.74 19.04
N PHE A 118 7.72 -20.21 18.99
CA PHE A 118 7.35 -21.38 18.20
C PHE A 118 7.55 -21.12 16.70
N ALA A 119 7.15 -19.93 16.19
CA ALA A 119 7.37 -19.55 14.78
C ALA A 119 8.84 -19.69 14.41
N MET A 120 9.71 -19.11 15.23
CA MET A 120 11.15 -19.09 15.02
C MET A 120 11.73 -20.50 15.11
N GLY A 121 11.48 -21.21 16.21
CA GLY A 121 12.05 -22.54 16.45
C GLY A 121 11.59 -23.59 15.43
N SER A 122 10.32 -23.54 15.02
CA SER A 122 9.78 -24.51 14.06
C SER A 122 10.21 -24.27 12.60
N SER A 123 10.65 -23.06 12.26
CA SER A 123 11.01 -22.70 10.86
C SER A 123 12.50 -22.88 10.56
N ILE A 124 13.38 -22.75 11.56
CA ILE A 124 14.85 -22.90 11.37
C ILE A 124 15.24 -24.27 10.79
N ASP A 125 14.56 -25.32 11.24
CA ASP A 125 14.86 -26.71 10.88
C ASP A 125 13.81 -27.29 9.92
N THR A 126 13.12 -26.42 9.16
CA THR A 126 12.09 -26.81 8.21
C THR A 126 12.62 -27.81 7.18
N GLU A 127 11.79 -28.81 6.88
CA GLU A 127 12.06 -29.77 5.80
C GLU A 127 11.45 -29.30 4.47
N ASN A 128 10.76 -28.15 4.48
CA ASN A 128 10.24 -27.55 3.26
C ASN A 128 11.37 -26.87 2.46
N GLY A 129 11.33 -26.97 1.13
CA GLY A 129 12.24 -26.33 0.19
C GLY A 129 11.54 -25.57 -0.93
N ASP A 130 10.22 -25.30 -0.79
CA ASP A 130 9.38 -24.69 -1.83
C ASP A 130 9.88 -23.29 -2.27
N PHE A 131 10.65 -22.59 -1.42
CA PHE A 131 11.27 -21.28 -1.72
C PHE A 131 12.82 -21.36 -1.76
N GLY A 132 13.37 -22.55 -2.01
CA GLY A 132 14.81 -22.76 -2.09
C GLY A 132 15.54 -22.38 -0.78
N PRO A 133 16.72 -21.74 -0.84
CA PRO A 133 17.55 -21.45 0.35
C PRO A 133 16.89 -20.50 1.35
N ASN A 134 15.88 -19.72 0.93
CA ASN A 134 15.20 -18.73 1.77
C ASN A 134 13.95 -19.29 2.48
N THR A 135 13.67 -20.60 2.32
CA THR A 135 12.44 -21.22 2.83
C THR A 135 12.26 -21.05 4.34
N SER A 136 13.32 -21.16 5.15
CA SER A 136 13.21 -20.99 6.61
C SER A 136 12.77 -19.59 7.02
N ASP A 137 13.29 -18.57 6.34
CA ASP A 137 13.01 -17.16 6.66
C ASP A 137 11.60 -16.78 6.18
N ILE A 138 11.19 -17.27 5.02
CA ILE A 138 9.83 -17.09 4.50
C ILE A 138 8.81 -17.80 5.38
N GLU A 139 9.08 -19.04 5.81
CA GLU A 139 8.18 -19.78 6.71
C GLU A 139 8.04 -19.08 8.07
N PHE A 140 9.15 -18.58 8.63
CA PHE A 140 9.11 -17.78 9.86
C PHE A 140 8.23 -16.55 9.68
N ARG A 141 8.40 -15.79 8.59
CA ARG A 141 7.63 -14.59 8.29
C ARG A 141 6.14 -14.88 8.12
N ILE A 142 5.78 -15.94 7.39
CA ILE A 142 4.38 -16.33 7.20
C ILE A 142 3.73 -16.69 8.55
N LYS A 143 4.43 -17.44 9.41
CA LYS A 143 3.94 -17.78 10.75
C LYS A 143 3.85 -16.54 11.67
N SER A 144 4.82 -15.62 11.62
CA SER A 144 4.76 -14.40 12.42
C SER A 144 3.62 -13.49 11.98
N THR A 145 3.43 -13.31 10.67
CA THR A 145 2.33 -12.52 10.10
C THR A 145 0.96 -13.11 10.49
N TRP A 146 0.84 -14.44 10.48
CA TRP A 146 -0.38 -15.12 10.94
C TRP A 146 -0.76 -14.74 12.38
N ILE A 147 0.23 -14.56 13.26
CA ILE A 147 0.01 -14.17 14.66
C ILE A 147 -0.24 -12.66 14.79
N LEU A 148 0.55 -11.84 14.11
CA LEU A 148 0.71 -10.42 14.47
C LEU A 148 -0.16 -9.45 13.67
N LEU A 149 -0.56 -9.79 12.44
CA LEU A 149 -1.01 -8.77 11.49
C LEU A 149 -2.46 -8.97 11.07
N ARG A 150 -3.24 -7.90 11.15
CA ARG A 150 -4.65 -7.81 10.77
C ARG A 150 -4.93 -6.44 10.16
N GLY A 151 -6.06 -6.31 9.48
CA GLY A 151 -6.51 -5.05 8.89
C GLY A 151 -5.76 -4.75 7.61
N ASN A 152 -5.98 -5.57 6.58
CA ASN A 152 -5.25 -5.48 5.31
C ASN A 152 -5.60 -4.23 4.47
N ARG A 153 -6.67 -3.52 4.83
CA ARG A 153 -7.22 -2.37 4.11
C ARG A 153 -7.20 -1.14 5.02
N TYR A 154 -7.33 0.07 4.48
CA TYR A 154 -7.61 1.25 5.33
C TYR A 154 -9.08 1.28 5.74
N GLN A 155 -9.36 1.60 7.00
CA GLN A 155 -10.72 1.56 7.58
C GLN A 155 -11.73 2.43 6.82
N VAL A 156 -11.26 3.50 6.20
CA VAL A 156 -12.08 4.48 5.47
C VAL A 156 -12.40 4.05 4.02
N LEU A 157 -11.84 2.93 3.56
CA LEU A 157 -12.00 2.42 2.20
C LEU A 157 -12.84 1.13 2.13
N GLU A 158 -13.43 0.70 3.24
CA GLU A 158 -14.25 -0.52 3.29
C GLU A 158 -15.45 -0.41 2.34
N GLY A 159 -16.17 0.70 2.40
CA GLY A 159 -17.35 0.96 1.57
C GLY A 159 -17.00 0.97 0.09
N GLU A 160 -15.90 1.61 -0.30
CA GLU A 160 -15.49 1.66 -1.70
C GLU A 160 -15.17 0.26 -2.25
N PHE A 161 -14.38 -0.52 -1.50
CA PHE A 161 -14.06 -1.90 -1.88
C PHE A 161 -15.31 -2.75 -2.00
N TYR A 162 -16.14 -2.82 -0.95
CA TYR A 162 -17.31 -3.70 -0.94
C TYR A 162 -18.31 -3.30 -2.02
N ASN A 163 -18.49 -2.01 -2.26
CA ASN A 163 -19.36 -1.53 -3.33
C ASN A 163 -18.86 -2.01 -4.70
N TYR A 164 -17.55 -1.94 -4.96
CA TYR A 164 -16.98 -2.40 -6.23
C TYR A 164 -17.09 -3.93 -6.40
N VAL A 165 -16.62 -4.71 -5.43
CA VAL A 165 -16.53 -6.17 -5.58
C VAL A 165 -17.87 -6.89 -5.46
N LEU A 166 -18.89 -6.27 -4.84
CA LEU A 166 -20.23 -6.84 -4.71
C LEU A 166 -21.20 -6.35 -5.80
N ALA A 167 -20.91 -5.23 -6.49
CA ALA A 167 -21.77 -4.70 -7.54
C ALA A 167 -22.22 -5.72 -8.61
N PRO A 168 -21.37 -6.67 -9.08
CA PRO A 168 -21.82 -7.68 -10.04
C PRO A 168 -22.91 -8.62 -9.49
N HIS A 169 -23.09 -8.69 -8.19
CA HIS A 169 -23.98 -9.61 -7.49
C HIS A 169 -25.21 -8.92 -6.87
N ASP A 170 -25.42 -7.64 -7.17
CA ASP A 170 -26.46 -6.79 -6.56
C ASP A 170 -27.87 -7.40 -6.60
N ASP A 171 -28.32 -7.85 -7.77
CA ASP A 171 -29.62 -8.51 -7.97
C ASP A 171 -29.81 -9.75 -7.08
N ILE A 172 -28.75 -10.53 -6.88
CA ILE A 172 -28.79 -11.74 -6.05
C ILE A 172 -28.71 -11.41 -4.56
N LEU A 173 -28.00 -10.33 -4.19
CA LEU A 173 -27.95 -9.83 -2.83
C LEU A 173 -29.33 -9.29 -2.40
N GLU A 174 -29.99 -8.53 -3.27
CA GLU A 174 -31.37 -8.06 -3.06
C GLU A 174 -32.34 -9.23 -2.90
N GLU A 175 -32.23 -10.26 -3.75
CA GLU A 175 -33.08 -11.44 -3.66
C GLU A 175 -32.93 -12.19 -2.33
N ILE A 176 -31.69 -12.38 -1.86
CA ILE A 176 -31.39 -13.27 -0.73
C ILE A 176 -31.49 -12.55 0.61
N TYR A 177 -31.01 -11.31 0.70
CA TYR A 177 -30.91 -10.55 1.94
C TYR A 177 -31.86 -9.35 1.99
N GLY A 178 -32.53 -9.00 0.88
CA GLY A 178 -33.43 -7.84 0.82
C GLY A 178 -32.72 -6.49 0.69
N ILE A 179 -31.39 -6.48 0.52
CA ILE A 179 -30.57 -5.28 0.32
C ILE A 179 -29.49 -5.54 -0.74
N GLY A 180 -29.17 -4.51 -1.52
CA GLY A 180 -28.15 -4.58 -2.58
C GLY A 180 -26.71 -4.33 -2.08
N ALA A 181 -25.77 -4.36 -3.03
CA ALA A 181 -24.33 -4.21 -2.82
C ALA A 181 -23.97 -2.89 -2.11
N ALA A 182 -24.58 -1.78 -2.53
CA ALA A 182 -24.29 -0.45 -1.96
C ALA A 182 -24.68 -0.35 -0.47
N ALA A 183 -25.84 -0.90 -0.09
CA ALA A 183 -26.29 -0.89 1.31
C ALA A 183 -25.45 -1.83 2.20
N ILE A 184 -24.99 -2.95 1.63
CA ILE A 184 -24.04 -3.84 2.33
C ILE A 184 -22.71 -3.12 2.54
N ALA A 185 -22.21 -2.43 1.53
CA ALA A 185 -20.97 -1.66 1.59
C ALA A 185 -21.05 -0.52 2.62
N GLU A 186 -22.17 0.22 2.68
CA GLU A 186 -22.46 1.20 3.74
C GLU A 186 -22.37 0.54 5.12
N GLY A 187 -23.00 -0.63 5.31
CA GLY A 187 -22.93 -1.36 6.58
C GLY A 187 -21.51 -1.79 7.00
N PHE A 188 -20.66 -2.23 6.07
CA PHE A 188 -19.25 -2.52 6.39
C PHE A 188 -18.45 -1.25 6.71
N GLN A 189 -18.74 -0.14 6.01
CA GLN A 189 -18.12 1.15 6.32
C GLN A 189 -18.56 1.67 7.69
N ASP A 190 -19.83 1.51 8.06
CA ASP A 190 -20.37 1.87 9.37
C ASP A 190 -19.66 1.10 10.50
N MET A 191 -19.45 -0.22 10.33
CA MET A 191 -18.66 -1.01 11.30
C MET A 191 -17.25 -0.45 11.50
N ALA A 192 -16.58 -0.07 10.41
CA ALA A 192 -15.24 0.49 10.46
C ALA A 192 -15.22 1.89 11.10
N ASN A 193 -16.21 2.73 10.79
CA ASN A 193 -16.37 4.07 11.36
C ASN A 193 -16.58 4.03 12.87
N VAL A 194 -17.46 3.15 13.36
CA VAL A 194 -17.73 3.00 14.80
C VAL A 194 -16.48 2.55 15.56
N THR A 195 -15.64 1.71 14.94
CA THR A 195 -14.35 1.34 15.53
C THR A 195 -13.41 2.55 15.65
N ARG A 196 -13.44 3.46 14.66
CA ARG A 196 -12.55 4.61 14.55
C ARG A 196 -12.94 5.74 15.51
N THR A 197 -14.24 6.06 15.62
CA THR A 197 -14.73 7.23 16.36
C THR A 197 -15.65 6.90 17.53
N GLY A 198 -16.26 5.71 17.58
CA GLY A 198 -17.39 5.41 18.45
C GLY A 198 -17.15 5.64 19.95
N HIS A 199 -15.93 5.43 20.46
CA HIS A 199 -15.61 5.76 21.85
C HIS A 199 -15.48 7.28 22.09
N ALA A 200 -14.92 8.02 21.12
CA ALA A 200 -14.85 9.47 21.21
C ALA A 200 -16.26 10.08 21.11
N ASP A 201 -17.08 9.58 20.18
CA ASP A 201 -18.48 9.99 20.01
C ASP A 201 -19.30 9.71 21.28
N ALA A 202 -19.10 8.53 21.90
CA ALA A 202 -19.73 8.18 23.16
C ALA A 202 -19.28 9.09 24.31
N ALA A 203 -17.98 9.39 24.42
CA ALA A 203 -17.46 10.31 25.42
C ALA A 203 -18.06 11.71 25.28
N GLU A 204 -18.10 12.24 24.05
CA GLU A 204 -18.68 13.56 23.76
C GLU A 204 -20.18 13.58 24.07
N ALA A 205 -20.92 12.53 23.66
CA ALA A 205 -22.33 12.39 23.96
C ALA A 205 -22.58 12.38 25.48
N MET A 206 -21.79 11.63 26.26
CA MET A 206 -21.91 11.62 27.72
C MET A 206 -21.60 12.98 28.33
N MET A 207 -20.53 13.67 27.89
CA MET A 207 -20.17 15.01 28.39
C MET A 207 -21.28 16.03 28.11
N LYS A 208 -21.79 16.07 26.88
CA LYS A 208 -22.86 16.99 26.47
C LYS A 208 -24.13 16.81 27.31
N GLN A 209 -24.50 15.58 27.61
CA GLN A 209 -25.69 15.31 28.43
C GLN A 209 -25.44 15.60 29.92
N PHE A 210 -24.23 15.37 30.41
CA PHE A 210 -23.85 15.77 31.77
C PHE A 210 -23.91 17.29 31.96
N GLU A 211 -23.42 18.07 31.00
CA GLU A 211 -23.55 19.53 30.99
C GLU A 211 -25.02 19.97 30.95
N ALA A 212 -25.85 19.31 30.14
CA ALA A 212 -27.29 19.59 30.09
C ALA A 212 -27.97 19.32 31.46
N ALA A 213 -27.62 18.24 32.13
CA ALA A 213 -28.12 17.92 33.46
C ALA A 213 -27.65 18.92 34.52
N GLN A 214 -26.40 19.40 34.43
CA GLN A 214 -25.90 20.46 35.32
C GLN A 214 -26.64 21.79 35.12
N ASN A 215 -26.90 22.17 33.86
CA ASN A 215 -27.66 23.38 33.56
C ASN A 215 -29.09 23.29 34.11
N PHE A 216 -29.75 22.14 33.95
CA PHE A 216 -31.07 21.88 34.54
C PHE A 216 -31.06 21.97 36.07
N ALA A 217 -30.04 21.41 36.73
CA ALA A 217 -29.85 21.52 38.18
C ALA A 217 -29.69 22.99 38.62
N MET A 218 -28.91 23.75 37.87
CA MET A 218 -28.69 25.17 38.11
C MET A 218 -29.97 26.00 37.93
N GLU A 219 -30.77 25.73 36.90
CA GLU A 219 -32.07 26.37 36.66
C GLU A 219 -33.08 26.07 37.77
N GLN A 220 -33.06 24.86 38.31
CA GLN A 220 -33.89 24.45 39.44
C GLN A 220 -33.34 24.90 40.81
N GLY A 221 -32.10 25.38 40.88
CA GLY A 221 -31.44 25.81 42.12
C GLY A 221 -31.18 24.66 43.11
N LYS A 222 -31.10 23.41 42.62
CA LYS A 222 -30.92 22.20 43.42
C LYS A 222 -29.57 21.51 43.06
N PRO A 223 -28.99 20.70 43.95
CA PRO A 223 -27.87 19.82 43.61
C PRO A 223 -28.23 18.85 42.48
N LEU A 224 -27.24 18.43 41.68
CA LEU A 224 -27.43 17.55 40.53
C LEU A 224 -28.09 16.22 40.93
N GLU A 225 -27.69 15.67 42.07
CA GLU A 225 -28.21 14.40 42.60
C GLU A 225 -29.72 14.46 42.91
N GLU A 226 -30.22 15.63 43.28
CA GLU A 226 -31.63 15.84 43.65
C GLU A 226 -32.55 16.06 42.43
N VAL A 227 -31.98 16.38 41.26
CA VAL A 227 -32.75 16.63 40.03
C VAL A 227 -32.57 15.55 38.97
N MET A 228 -31.69 14.56 39.18
CA MET A 228 -31.40 13.52 38.19
C MET A 228 -32.65 12.70 37.80
N GLU A 229 -33.49 12.32 38.77
CA GLU A 229 -34.73 11.58 38.48
C GLU A 229 -35.74 12.43 37.70
N GLU A 230 -35.90 13.71 38.08
CA GLU A 230 -36.75 14.67 37.37
C GLU A 230 -36.23 14.91 35.93
N TRP A 231 -34.92 15.09 35.77
CA TRP A 231 -34.27 15.30 34.47
C TRP A 231 -34.44 14.09 33.55
N VAL A 232 -34.24 12.86 34.05
CA VAL A 232 -34.44 11.63 33.27
C VAL A 232 -35.90 11.48 32.83
N ALA A 233 -36.85 11.80 33.71
CA ALA A 233 -38.29 11.71 33.39
C ALA A 233 -38.72 12.74 32.33
N GLU A 234 -38.17 13.96 32.38
CA GLU A 234 -38.46 15.03 31.41
C GLU A 234 -37.69 14.88 30.09
N ASN A 235 -36.57 14.16 30.10
CA ASN A 235 -35.66 14.05 28.96
C ASN A 235 -35.41 12.60 28.54
N VAL A 236 -36.49 11.83 28.33
CA VAL A 236 -36.46 10.39 28.04
C VAL A 236 -35.53 10.02 26.87
N ASP A 237 -35.57 10.77 25.76
CA ASP A 237 -34.73 10.48 24.59
C ASP A 237 -33.25 10.76 24.83
N GLN A 238 -32.94 11.79 25.62
CA GLN A 238 -31.57 12.12 26.03
C GLN A 238 -31.04 11.09 27.03
N SER A 239 -31.87 10.63 27.98
CA SER A 239 -31.53 9.55 28.90
C SER A 239 -31.24 8.23 28.16
N LYS A 240 -32.03 7.89 27.12
CA LYS A 240 -31.74 6.76 26.23
C LYS A 240 -30.42 6.93 25.49
N ALA A 241 -30.11 8.14 25.04
CA ALA A 241 -28.83 8.45 24.40
C ALA A 241 -27.64 8.29 25.37
N VAL A 242 -27.79 8.67 26.64
CA VAL A 242 -26.79 8.44 27.69
C VAL A 242 -26.59 6.95 27.95
N GLY A 243 -27.67 6.18 28.09
CA GLY A 243 -27.57 4.72 28.27
C GLY A 243 -26.83 4.07 27.11
N ARG A 244 -27.16 4.48 25.88
CA ARG A 244 -26.50 4.07 24.64
C ARG A 244 -25.01 4.41 24.61
N ALA A 245 -24.64 5.64 24.97
CA ALA A 245 -23.25 6.07 25.02
C ALA A 245 -22.47 5.34 26.14
N SER A 246 -23.12 5.08 27.27
CA SER A 246 -22.55 4.26 28.35
C SER A 246 -22.28 2.83 27.88
N ASP A 247 -23.20 2.23 27.13
CA ASP A 247 -23.01 0.89 26.57
C ASP A 247 -21.85 0.90 25.56
N ASP A 248 -21.76 1.92 24.69
CA ASP A 248 -20.66 2.09 23.74
C ASP A 248 -19.30 2.19 24.42
N MET A 249 -19.24 2.88 25.56
CA MET A 249 -18.01 3.11 26.32
C MET A 249 -17.59 1.91 27.19
N PHE A 250 -18.55 1.24 27.84
CA PHE A 250 -18.25 0.31 28.94
C PHE A 250 -18.80 -1.11 28.75
N ARG A 251 -19.66 -1.35 27.75
CA ARG A 251 -20.33 -2.65 27.54
C ARG A 251 -20.29 -3.11 26.08
N ALA A 252 -19.23 -2.73 25.37
CA ALA A 252 -18.99 -3.10 23.98
C ALA A 252 -20.12 -2.72 23.01
N GLY A 253 -20.85 -1.64 23.31
CA GLY A 253 -21.87 -1.11 22.40
C GLY A 253 -21.28 -0.72 21.04
N THR A 254 -20.03 -0.25 21.00
CA THR A 254 -19.29 0.02 19.75
C THR A 254 -19.04 -1.23 18.91
N ALA A 255 -19.00 -2.40 19.52
CA ALA A 255 -18.90 -3.67 18.82
C ALA A 255 -20.26 -4.22 18.37
N ASN A 256 -21.40 -3.66 18.83
CA ASN A 256 -22.74 -4.12 18.47
C ASN A 256 -23.11 -3.68 17.04
N VAL A 257 -22.94 -4.59 16.09
CA VAL A 257 -23.20 -4.37 14.67
C VAL A 257 -24.69 -4.21 14.39
N SER A 258 -25.55 -4.88 15.16
CA SER A 258 -27.01 -4.76 15.00
C SER A 258 -27.52 -3.36 15.30
N ARG A 259 -26.80 -2.65 16.18
CA ARG A 259 -27.12 -1.29 16.58
C ARG A 259 -26.60 -0.25 15.59
N HIS A 260 -25.37 -0.44 15.10
CA HIS A 260 -24.66 0.60 14.35
C HIS A 260 -24.73 0.44 12.84
N THR A 261 -25.39 -0.61 12.33
CA THR A 261 -25.58 -0.82 10.89
C THR A 261 -27.05 -1.07 10.55
N LYS A 262 -27.39 -0.93 9.27
CA LYS A 262 -28.72 -1.25 8.73
C LYS A 262 -28.77 -2.65 8.12
N LEU A 263 -27.78 -3.50 8.39
CA LEU A 263 -27.71 -4.83 7.79
C LEU A 263 -28.83 -5.73 8.33
N PRO A 264 -29.47 -6.53 7.47
CA PRO A 264 -30.59 -7.37 7.86
C PRO A 264 -30.13 -8.52 8.79
N PRO A 265 -30.98 -8.97 9.73
CA PRO A 265 -30.64 -10.05 10.65
C PRO A 265 -30.16 -11.35 9.97
N ASP A 266 -30.70 -11.67 8.80
CA ASP A 266 -30.30 -12.87 8.05
C ASP A 266 -28.85 -12.79 7.55
N LEU A 267 -28.41 -11.60 7.11
CA LEU A 267 -27.01 -11.39 6.72
C LEU A 267 -26.09 -11.42 7.94
N LEU A 268 -26.48 -10.76 9.03
CA LEU A 268 -25.70 -10.76 10.27
C LEU A 268 -25.56 -12.19 10.85
N SER A 269 -26.63 -12.99 10.79
CA SER A 269 -26.60 -14.39 11.22
C SER A 269 -25.66 -15.26 10.39
N ASP A 270 -25.53 -15.00 9.09
CA ASP A 270 -24.62 -15.76 8.22
C ASP A 270 -23.14 -15.43 8.51
N LEU A 271 -22.88 -14.19 8.93
CA LEU A 271 -21.55 -13.71 9.30
C LEU A 271 -21.19 -14.01 10.77
N ALA A 272 -22.12 -14.57 11.55
CA ALA A 272 -21.95 -14.80 12.99
C ALA A 272 -21.93 -16.29 13.38
N TYR A 273 -21.13 -16.60 14.40
CA TYR A 273 -21.31 -17.83 15.17
C TYR A 273 -22.34 -17.63 16.29
N ARG A 274 -23.08 -18.69 16.60
CA ARG A 274 -23.76 -18.83 17.90
C ARG A 274 -22.78 -19.36 18.94
N ARG A 275 -23.10 -19.12 20.22
CA ARG A 275 -22.35 -19.71 21.35
C ARG A 275 -22.27 -21.23 21.21
N GLY A 276 -21.05 -21.76 21.13
CA GLY A 276 -20.79 -23.20 21.01
C GLY A 276 -21.05 -23.81 19.63
N GLU A 277 -21.28 -23.02 18.59
CA GLU A 277 -21.45 -23.52 17.21
C GLU A 277 -20.14 -24.01 16.59
N GLU A 278 -19.01 -23.35 16.90
CA GLU A 278 -17.70 -23.73 16.41
C GLU A 278 -17.15 -24.90 17.23
N THR A 279 -16.64 -25.95 16.57
CA THR A 279 -16.20 -27.17 17.26
C THR A 279 -14.75 -27.56 16.95
N GLU A 280 -14.09 -26.90 16.01
CA GLU A 280 -12.76 -27.31 15.54
C GLU A 280 -11.63 -26.61 16.29
N PHE A 281 -11.83 -25.40 16.84
CA PHE A 281 -10.73 -24.61 17.39
C PHE A 281 -10.11 -25.27 18.63
N PHE A 282 -10.93 -25.77 19.55
CA PHE A 282 -10.50 -26.50 20.75
C PHE A 282 -10.59 -28.03 20.64
N SER A 283 -10.87 -28.59 19.46
CA SER A 283 -10.85 -30.05 19.27
C SER A 283 -9.44 -30.62 19.44
N GLU A 284 -9.35 -31.90 19.85
CA GLU A 284 -8.06 -32.58 20.01
C GLU A 284 -7.15 -32.47 18.77
N GLY A 285 -5.86 -32.22 19.03
CA GLY A 285 -4.83 -32.07 18.00
C GLY A 285 -3.62 -31.30 18.51
N ASP A 286 -2.59 -31.21 17.66
CA ASP A 286 -1.31 -30.58 17.99
C ASP A 286 -1.48 -29.10 18.35
N PHE A 287 -2.32 -28.38 17.62
CA PHE A 287 -2.53 -26.94 17.79
C PHE A 287 -3.83 -26.56 18.51
N SER A 288 -4.50 -27.52 19.17
CA SER A 288 -5.77 -27.29 19.89
C SER A 288 -5.75 -26.03 20.75
N GLY A 289 -6.64 -25.07 20.44
CA GLY A 289 -6.79 -23.80 21.15
C GLY A 289 -5.64 -22.80 20.98
N THR A 290 -4.60 -23.13 20.21
CA THR A 290 -3.42 -22.26 20.03
C THR A 290 -3.60 -21.29 18.84
N PRO A 291 -2.78 -20.22 18.72
CA PRO A 291 -2.92 -19.25 17.62
C PRO A 291 -2.69 -19.85 16.23
N TYR A 292 -2.05 -21.02 16.19
CA TYR A 292 -1.79 -21.79 14.97
C TYR A 292 -2.90 -22.75 14.60
N ARG A 293 -4.03 -22.76 15.32
CA ARG A 293 -5.29 -23.30 14.81
C ARG A 293 -5.99 -22.20 14.02
N THR A 294 -6.75 -22.56 12.99
CA THR A 294 -7.58 -21.57 12.27
C THR A 294 -8.57 -20.93 13.24
N LEU A 295 -8.42 -19.63 13.47
CA LEU A 295 -9.31 -18.85 14.33
C LEU A 295 -10.73 -18.84 13.74
N PRO A 296 -11.78 -19.02 14.58
CA PRO A 296 -13.17 -18.93 14.16
C PRO A 296 -13.50 -17.65 13.40
N ALA A 297 -12.99 -16.50 13.85
CA ALA A 297 -13.22 -15.19 13.23
C ALA A 297 -12.83 -15.10 11.75
N ARG A 298 -11.90 -15.94 11.27
CA ARG A 298 -11.50 -16.02 9.85
C ARG A 298 -12.56 -16.70 8.96
N LYS A 299 -13.51 -17.41 9.56
CA LYS A 299 -14.64 -18.07 8.86
C LYS A 299 -15.93 -17.25 8.98
N LYS A 300 -16.27 -16.86 10.22
CA LYS A 300 -17.40 -15.99 10.53
C LYS A 300 -16.94 -14.94 11.54
N PRO A 301 -16.80 -13.67 11.14
CA PRO A 301 -16.15 -12.66 11.96
C PRO A 301 -17.02 -12.13 13.11
N LEU A 302 -18.33 -12.40 13.11
CA LEU A 302 -19.25 -11.94 14.15
C LEU A 302 -19.55 -13.04 15.18
N ILE A 303 -20.11 -12.64 16.31
CA ILE A 303 -20.70 -13.54 17.32
C ILE A 303 -22.11 -13.04 17.67
N GLN A 304 -23.04 -13.98 17.85
CA GLN A 304 -24.38 -13.68 18.35
C GLN A 304 -24.39 -13.69 19.88
N LEU A 305 -24.85 -12.59 20.49
CA LEU A 305 -25.08 -12.46 21.94
C LEU A 305 -26.52 -11.97 22.15
N GLY A 306 -27.35 -12.80 22.78
CA GLY A 306 -28.79 -12.53 22.87
C GLY A 306 -29.44 -12.44 21.49
N SER A 307 -30.16 -11.35 21.23
CA SER A 307 -30.77 -11.06 19.92
C SER A 307 -29.80 -10.40 18.93
N ASP A 308 -28.66 -9.91 19.41
CA ASP A 308 -27.81 -8.98 18.70
C ASP A 308 -26.50 -9.66 18.23
N TYR A 309 -25.81 -8.98 17.32
CA TYR A 309 -24.59 -9.45 16.68
C TYR A 309 -23.44 -8.48 16.93
N PHE A 310 -22.28 -9.03 17.28
CA PHE A 310 -21.12 -8.26 17.71
C PHE A 310 -19.89 -8.57 16.86
N ALA A 311 -19.17 -7.52 16.46
CA ALA A 311 -17.83 -7.58 15.89
C ALA A 311 -16.80 -7.51 17.03
N VAL A 312 -16.45 -8.67 17.59
CA VAL A 312 -15.55 -8.74 18.75
C VAL A 312 -14.19 -8.14 18.45
N ASP A 313 -13.57 -8.54 17.33
CA ASP A 313 -12.39 -7.90 16.77
C ASP A 313 -12.81 -7.10 15.52
N PRO A 314 -12.46 -5.81 15.41
CA PRO A 314 -12.91 -4.97 14.32
C PRO A 314 -12.13 -5.19 13.02
N CYS A 315 -11.00 -5.89 13.02
CA CYS A 315 -10.26 -6.16 11.79
C CYS A 315 -10.78 -7.41 11.06
N PHE A 316 -11.22 -8.45 11.76
CA PHE A 316 -11.69 -9.67 11.10
C PHE A 316 -12.97 -9.50 10.29
N THR A 317 -13.88 -8.61 10.70
CA THR A 317 -15.04 -8.26 9.87
C THR A 317 -14.60 -7.70 8.51
N ARG A 318 -13.48 -6.98 8.49
CA ARG A 318 -12.91 -6.36 7.29
C ARG A 318 -12.08 -7.35 6.49
N ASP A 319 -11.27 -8.17 7.15
CA ASP A 319 -10.36 -9.14 6.52
C ASP A 319 -11.06 -10.41 6.02
N ALA A 320 -12.15 -10.83 6.67
CA ALA A 320 -12.86 -12.08 6.36
C ALA A 320 -14.31 -11.88 5.89
N GLY A 321 -14.88 -10.68 6.06
CA GLY A 321 -16.28 -10.39 5.74
C GLY A 321 -16.65 -10.70 4.29
N TYR A 322 -15.82 -10.28 3.34
CA TYR A 322 -16.03 -10.57 1.91
C TYR A 322 -16.13 -12.07 1.63
N ARG A 323 -15.16 -12.84 2.10
CA ARG A 323 -15.13 -14.30 1.91
C ARG A 323 -16.31 -14.98 2.59
N ALA A 324 -16.64 -14.58 3.81
CA ALA A 324 -17.76 -15.13 4.57
C ALA A 324 -19.10 -14.83 3.88
N LEU A 325 -19.29 -13.61 3.39
CA LEU A 325 -20.49 -13.19 2.67
C LEU A 325 -20.66 -14.01 1.38
N LEU A 326 -19.62 -14.10 0.55
CA LEU A 326 -19.68 -14.85 -0.70
C LEU A 326 -19.91 -16.34 -0.48
N PHE A 327 -19.25 -16.91 0.53
CA PHE A 327 -19.47 -18.32 0.90
C PHE A 327 -20.93 -18.57 1.23
N ASN A 328 -21.53 -17.75 2.10
CA ASN A 328 -22.93 -17.92 2.52
C ASN A 328 -23.92 -17.60 1.40
N LEU A 329 -23.62 -16.63 0.53
CA LEU A 329 -24.41 -16.35 -0.68
C LEU A 329 -24.57 -17.62 -1.54
N LEU A 330 -23.45 -18.34 -1.76
CA LEU A 330 -23.44 -19.58 -2.53
C LEU A 330 -24.07 -20.76 -1.77
N GLN A 331 -24.08 -20.76 -0.44
CA GLN A 331 -24.83 -21.76 0.33
C GLN A 331 -26.34 -21.54 0.21
N ARG A 332 -26.80 -20.28 0.27
CA ARG A 332 -28.22 -19.93 0.13
C ARG A 332 -28.75 -20.15 -1.28
N LYS A 333 -27.91 -19.94 -2.30
CA LYS A 333 -28.28 -20.12 -3.71
C LYS A 333 -27.24 -20.93 -4.51
N PRO A 334 -27.13 -22.26 -4.30
CA PRO A 334 -26.12 -23.10 -4.94
C PRO A 334 -26.16 -23.07 -6.48
N GLU A 335 -27.34 -22.91 -7.08
CA GLU A 335 -27.54 -22.81 -8.53
C GLU A 335 -26.92 -21.55 -9.15
N TYR A 336 -26.66 -20.50 -8.34
CA TYR A 336 -26.03 -19.27 -8.80
C TYR A 336 -24.53 -19.44 -9.08
N LYS A 337 -23.90 -20.50 -8.57
CA LYS A 337 -22.44 -20.68 -8.58
C LYS A 337 -21.77 -20.42 -9.94
N LYS A 338 -22.32 -20.95 -11.03
CA LYS A 338 -21.73 -20.76 -12.37
C LYS A 338 -21.82 -19.31 -12.85
N THR A 339 -22.95 -18.65 -12.57
CA THR A 339 -23.15 -17.24 -12.89
C THR A 339 -22.27 -16.36 -12.00
N PHE A 340 -22.15 -16.71 -10.72
CA PHE A 340 -21.24 -16.07 -9.78
C PHE A 340 -19.79 -16.09 -10.30
N GLU A 341 -19.26 -17.27 -10.64
CA GLU A 341 -17.90 -17.44 -11.18
C GLU A 341 -17.68 -16.58 -12.44
N ASN A 342 -18.67 -16.53 -13.34
CA ASN A 342 -18.59 -15.71 -14.55
C ASN A 342 -18.60 -14.20 -14.25
N ARG A 343 -19.47 -13.74 -13.34
CA ARG A 343 -19.54 -12.32 -12.97
C ARG A 343 -18.30 -11.87 -12.20
N GLN A 344 -17.77 -12.73 -11.33
CA GLN A 344 -16.53 -12.48 -10.61
C GLN A 344 -15.33 -12.41 -11.56
N LYS A 345 -15.26 -13.32 -12.57
CA LYS A 345 -14.27 -13.26 -13.66
C LYS A 345 -14.30 -11.87 -14.32
N ILE A 346 -15.46 -11.49 -14.87
CA ILE A 346 -15.64 -10.21 -15.60
C ILE A 346 -15.19 -9.01 -14.76
N MET A 347 -15.63 -8.92 -13.50
CA MET A 347 -15.25 -7.82 -12.61
C MET A 347 -13.73 -7.81 -12.34
N SER A 348 -13.15 -8.96 -12.01
CA SER A 348 -11.72 -9.03 -11.67
C SER A 348 -10.81 -8.68 -12.85
N GLU A 349 -11.20 -9.03 -14.08
CA GLU A 349 -10.44 -8.75 -15.30
C GLU A 349 -10.55 -7.28 -15.72
N ALA A 350 -11.67 -6.62 -15.42
CA ALA A 350 -11.89 -5.21 -15.68
C ALA A 350 -11.33 -4.26 -14.60
N ALA A 351 -10.99 -4.78 -13.42
CA ALA A 351 -10.65 -3.97 -12.26
C ALA A 351 -9.48 -3.01 -12.46
N PHE A 352 -8.40 -3.44 -13.12
CA PHE A 352 -7.24 -2.57 -13.34
C PHE A 352 -7.58 -1.30 -14.15
N PRO A 353 -8.11 -1.41 -15.39
CA PRO A 353 -8.47 -0.22 -16.16
C PRO A 353 -9.65 0.57 -15.58
N GLU A 354 -10.62 -0.07 -14.92
CA GLU A 354 -11.76 0.63 -14.33
C GLU A 354 -11.36 1.46 -13.11
N ILE A 355 -10.61 0.89 -12.17
CA ILE A 355 -10.21 1.58 -10.94
C ILE A 355 -9.19 2.68 -11.24
N LEU A 356 -8.31 2.47 -12.23
CA LEU A 356 -7.27 3.42 -12.63
C LEU A 356 -7.66 4.27 -13.85
N THR A 357 -8.96 4.49 -14.08
CA THR A 357 -9.46 5.24 -15.24
C THR A 357 -8.78 6.62 -15.37
N ASP A 358 -8.58 7.32 -14.24
CA ASP A 358 -7.95 8.65 -14.21
C ASP A 358 -6.43 8.62 -14.48
N GLN A 359 -5.78 7.47 -14.26
CA GLN A 359 -4.35 7.26 -14.54
C GLN A 359 -4.11 6.68 -15.93
N LEU A 360 -5.15 6.20 -16.62
CA LEU A 360 -5.07 5.62 -17.96
C LEU A 360 -5.82 6.40 -19.08
N PRO A 361 -5.94 7.74 -19.02
CA PRO A 361 -6.67 8.49 -20.04
C PRO A 361 -5.97 8.42 -21.40
N GLY A 362 -6.71 7.94 -22.41
CA GLY A 362 -6.17 7.74 -23.76
C GLY A 362 -5.47 6.39 -23.96
N ALA A 363 -5.45 5.51 -22.96
CA ALA A 363 -4.95 4.16 -23.12
C ALA A 363 -5.83 3.32 -24.07
N ILE A 364 -5.19 2.44 -24.83
CA ILE A 364 -5.89 1.39 -25.59
C ILE A 364 -6.00 0.17 -24.69
N VAL A 365 -7.23 -0.22 -24.36
CA VAL A 365 -7.51 -1.36 -23.49
C VAL A 365 -8.10 -2.50 -24.31
N TYR A 366 -7.47 -3.66 -24.27
CA TYR A 366 -8.01 -4.91 -24.79
C TYR A 366 -8.31 -5.86 -23.64
N GLN A 367 -9.57 -6.25 -23.50
CA GLN A 367 -10.03 -7.31 -22.59
C GLN A 367 -10.24 -8.62 -23.36
N GLU A 368 -9.97 -9.74 -22.70
CA GLU A 368 -10.02 -11.11 -23.24
C GLU A 368 -9.28 -11.22 -24.59
N VAL A 369 -7.96 -11.04 -24.55
CA VAL A 369 -7.08 -11.01 -25.73
C VAL A 369 -6.63 -12.42 -26.09
N TYR A 370 -6.82 -12.80 -27.35
CA TYR A 370 -6.41 -14.10 -27.87
C TYR A 370 -5.25 -13.99 -28.85
N TYR A 371 -4.40 -15.01 -28.84
CA TYR A 371 -3.24 -15.15 -29.72
C TYR A 371 -2.89 -16.63 -29.90
N LYS A 372 -2.03 -16.91 -30.87
CA LYS A 372 -1.48 -18.26 -31.06
C LYS A 372 -0.15 -18.37 -30.32
N ASP A 373 -0.11 -19.24 -29.33
CA ASP A 373 1.13 -19.56 -28.61
C ASP A 373 2.20 -20.03 -29.62
N PRO A 374 3.38 -19.36 -29.70
CA PRO A 374 4.44 -19.74 -30.62
C PRO A 374 4.93 -21.18 -30.47
N ALA A 375 4.90 -21.71 -29.24
CA ALA A 375 5.42 -23.05 -28.95
C ALA A 375 4.44 -24.16 -29.37
N THR A 376 3.15 -23.94 -29.17
CA THR A 376 2.11 -24.97 -29.39
C THR A 376 1.22 -24.73 -30.60
N ASN A 377 1.24 -23.50 -31.15
CA ASN A 377 0.33 -23.00 -32.17
C ASN A 377 -1.16 -23.10 -31.79
N GLN A 378 -1.45 -23.24 -30.49
CA GLN A 378 -2.80 -23.27 -29.93
C GLN A 378 -3.25 -21.87 -29.53
N TRP A 379 -4.56 -21.65 -29.56
CA TRP A 379 -5.15 -20.41 -29.06
C TRP A 379 -4.96 -20.32 -27.54
N SER A 380 -4.36 -19.23 -27.11
CA SER A 380 -4.23 -18.84 -25.70
C SER A 380 -4.96 -17.51 -25.47
N GLU A 381 -5.32 -17.25 -24.22
CA GLU A 381 -6.05 -16.07 -23.76
C GLU A 381 -5.23 -15.39 -22.66
N ASN A 382 -5.24 -14.05 -22.68
CA ASN A 382 -4.80 -13.18 -21.61
C ASN A 382 -5.96 -12.27 -21.20
N ASP A 383 -6.00 -11.90 -19.92
CA ASP A 383 -7.18 -11.27 -19.33
C ASP A 383 -7.32 -9.80 -19.80
N THR A 384 -6.33 -8.95 -19.49
CA THR A 384 -6.34 -7.53 -19.87
C THR A 384 -4.98 -7.02 -20.33
N LEU A 385 -4.94 -6.37 -21.48
CA LEU A 385 -3.79 -5.67 -22.04
C LEU A 385 -4.10 -4.16 -22.13
N VAL A 386 -3.29 -3.34 -21.47
CA VAL A 386 -3.41 -1.87 -21.48
C VAL A 386 -2.16 -1.26 -22.11
N LEU A 387 -2.35 -0.39 -23.11
CA LEU A 387 -1.28 0.27 -23.86
C LEU A 387 -1.42 1.79 -23.73
N ILE A 388 -0.40 2.47 -23.23
CA ILE A 388 -0.38 3.93 -23.10
C ILE A 388 1.02 4.45 -23.43
N ASP A 389 1.12 5.29 -24.47
CA ASP A 389 2.40 5.80 -24.99
C ASP A 389 3.43 4.69 -25.23
N ASP A 390 4.54 4.68 -24.49
CA ASP A 390 5.62 3.68 -24.54
C ASP A 390 5.55 2.65 -23.39
N VAL A 391 4.39 2.52 -22.74
CA VAL A 391 4.15 1.61 -21.60
C VAL A 391 3.07 0.57 -21.91
N LEU A 392 3.37 -0.69 -21.62
CA LEU A 392 2.46 -1.82 -21.75
C LEU A 392 2.23 -2.47 -20.37
N TYR A 393 0.97 -2.62 -19.97
CA TYR A 393 0.56 -3.41 -18.82
C TYR A 393 -0.14 -4.67 -19.31
N LEU A 394 0.36 -5.84 -18.88
CA LEU A 394 -0.31 -7.11 -19.07
C LEU A 394 -0.80 -7.60 -17.70
N VAL A 395 -2.11 -7.57 -17.50
CA VAL A 395 -2.75 -7.86 -16.22
C VAL A 395 -3.48 -9.19 -16.31
N GLU A 396 -3.13 -10.11 -15.41
CA GLU A 396 -3.75 -11.43 -15.26
C GLU A 396 -4.47 -11.48 -13.90
N ALA A 397 -5.80 -11.46 -13.94
CA ALA A 397 -6.64 -11.44 -12.75
C ALA A 397 -6.83 -12.84 -12.17
N LYS A 398 -6.83 -12.95 -10.85
CA LYS A 398 -6.98 -14.20 -10.11
C LYS A 398 -7.88 -14.01 -8.89
N ALA A 399 -9.08 -14.56 -8.96
CA ALA A 399 -10.09 -14.50 -7.90
C ALA A 399 -9.88 -15.50 -6.73
N GLY A 400 -8.73 -16.19 -6.68
CA GLY A 400 -8.49 -17.28 -5.73
C GLY A 400 -8.14 -16.80 -4.31
N ALA A 401 -9.05 -17.01 -3.34
CA ALA A 401 -8.88 -16.58 -1.95
C ALA A 401 -8.34 -17.67 -0.98
N ALA A 402 -7.95 -18.85 -1.48
CA ALA A 402 -7.78 -20.03 -0.61
C ALA A 402 -6.58 -19.99 0.35
N ALA A 403 -5.60 -19.10 0.14
CA ALA A 403 -4.37 -19.08 0.93
C ALA A 403 -4.56 -18.59 2.38
N THR A 404 -5.62 -17.84 2.69
CA THR A 404 -5.69 -17.00 3.90
C THR A 404 -6.52 -17.55 5.07
N ILE A 405 -7.23 -18.67 4.86
CA ILE A 405 -8.14 -19.26 5.88
C ILE A 405 -7.45 -20.34 6.72
N ALA A 406 -6.53 -21.11 6.12
CA ALA A 406 -5.88 -22.22 6.79
C ALA A 406 -4.58 -21.77 7.47
N SER A 407 -4.34 -22.24 8.70
CA SER A 407 -3.10 -21.94 9.40
C SER A 407 -1.88 -22.49 8.66
N PRO A 408 -0.81 -21.70 8.48
CA PRO A 408 0.42 -22.14 7.84
C PRO A 408 1.18 -23.19 8.67
N ALA A 409 0.90 -23.33 9.97
CA ALA A 409 1.54 -24.34 10.81
C ALA A 409 0.90 -25.73 10.70
N LEU A 410 -0.39 -25.80 10.30
CA LEU A 410 -1.08 -27.09 10.10
C LEU A 410 -0.68 -27.75 8.79
N ASP A 411 -0.53 -26.95 7.73
CA ASP A 411 -0.17 -27.44 6.40
C ASP A 411 0.54 -26.34 5.61
N PHE A 412 1.82 -26.13 5.94
CA PHE A 412 2.65 -25.13 5.28
C PHE A 412 2.75 -25.39 3.77
N ARG A 413 2.79 -26.66 3.35
CA ARG A 413 2.83 -27.03 1.93
C ARG A 413 1.55 -26.62 1.21
N ARG A 414 0.36 -26.84 1.79
CA ARG A 414 -0.90 -26.40 1.18
C ARG A 414 -1.02 -24.87 1.12
N HIS A 415 -0.59 -24.18 2.18
CA HIS A 415 -0.54 -22.71 2.18
C HIS A 415 0.37 -22.20 1.05
N THR A 416 1.58 -22.75 0.95
CA THR A 416 2.55 -22.42 -0.12
C THR A 416 2.03 -22.80 -1.51
N GLN A 417 1.40 -23.97 -1.68
CA GLN A 417 0.82 -24.39 -2.95
C GLN A 417 -0.31 -23.46 -3.39
N SER A 418 -1.15 -22.97 -2.48
CA SER A 418 -2.21 -22.02 -2.82
C SER A 418 -1.65 -20.69 -3.31
N VAL A 419 -0.60 -20.18 -2.66
CA VAL A 419 0.09 -18.94 -3.06
C VAL A 419 0.82 -19.14 -4.39
N GLN A 420 1.57 -20.25 -4.51
CA GLN A 420 2.24 -20.63 -5.75
C GLN A 420 1.24 -20.79 -6.90
N ASP A 421 0.09 -21.41 -6.67
CA ASP A 421 -0.93 -21.55 -7.70
C ASP A 421 -1.47 -20.21 -8.17
N LEU A 422 -1.71 -19.26 -7.25
CA LEU A 422 -2.19 -17.92 -7.57
C LEU A 422 -1.17 -17.16 -8.42
N VAL A 423 0.08 -17.12 -7.94
CA VAL A 423 1.18 -16.36 -8.54
C VAL A 423 1.70 -17.03 -9.81
N LEU A 424 2.03 -18.32 -9.76
CA LEU A 424 2.66 -19.03 -10.89
C LEU A 424 1.72 -19.20 -12.08
N LYS A 425 0.39 -19.29 -11.87
CA LYS A 425 -0.56 -19.34 -13.00
C LYS A 425 -0.58 -18.01 -13.74
N ALA A 426 -0.72 -16.89 -13.02
CA ALA A 426 -0.65 -15.56 -13.61
C ALA A 426 0.72 -15.32 -14.29
N TYR A 427 1.81 -15.64 -13.61
CA TYR A 427 3.17 -15.54 -14.15
C TYR A 427 3.33 -16.30 -15.47
N LYS A 428 2.91 -17.57 -15.53
CA LYS A 428 3.02 -18.39 -16.76
C LYS A 428 2.14 -17.88 -17.89
N GLN A 429 0.98 -17.29 -17.59
CA GLN A 429 0.15 -16.64 -18.60
C GLN A 429 0.85 -15.40 -19.18
N CYS A 430 1.46 -14.59 -18.33
CA CYS A 430 2.29 -13.46 -18.77
C CYS A 430 3.50 -13.93 -19.58
N GLU A 431 4.24 -14.93 -19.09
CA GLU A 431 5.42 -15.50 -19.77
C GLU A 431 5.09 -15.93 -21.20
N ARG A 432 3.98 -16.66 -21.38
CA ARG A 432 3.54 -17.12 -22.70
C ARG A 432 3.21 -15.96 -23.64
N PHE A 433 2.57 -14.91 -23.15
CA PHE A 433 2.29 -13.73 -23.97
C PHE A 433 3.57 -12.94 -24.31
N PHE A 434 4.51 -12.80 -23.37
CA PHE A 434 5.78 -12.13 -23.63
C PHE A 434 6.62 -12.90 -24.67
N ASN A 435 6.60 -14.23 -24.60
CA ASN A 435 7.21 -15.08 -25.63
C ASN A 435 6.51 -14.91 -27.00
N TYR A 436 5.19 -14.74 -27.01
CA TYR A 436 4.44 -14.40 -28.23
C TYR A 436 4.82 -13.03 -28.78
N LEU A 437 4.86 -12.00 -27.94
CA LEU A 437 5.25 -10.64 -28.33
C LEU A 437 6.68 -10.59 -28.89
N ASN A 438 7.59 -11.41 -28.37
CA ASN A 438 8.97 -11.53 -28.84
C ASN A 438 9.15 -12.48 -30.05
N SER A 439 8.07 -13.11 -30.54
CA SER A 439 8.16 -14.11 -31.62
C SER A 439 8.29 -13.50 -33.03
N ALA A 440 7.90 -12.23 -33.19
CA ALA A 440 8.01 -11.46 -34.42
C ALA A 440 8.09 -9.97 -34.12
N ASP A 441 8.54 -9.17 -35.10
CA ASP A 441 8.60 -7.71 -35.00
C ASP A 441 7.23 -7.06 -34.74
N GLU A 442 6.19 -7.60 -35.38
CA GLU A 442 4.79 -7.23 -35.16
C GLU A 442 3.93 -8.49 -35.07
N VAL A 443 3.05 -8.55 -34.07
CA VAL A 443 2.16 -9.70 -33.84
C VAL A 443 0.69 -9.27 -33.81
N PRO A 444 -0.24 -10.07 -34.38
CA PRO A 444 -1.67 -9.79 -34.33
C PRO A 444 -2.30 -10.14 -32.98
N LEU A 445 -3.30 -9.38 -32.58
CA LEU A 445 -4.16 -9.66 -31.44
C LEU A 445 -5.56 -10.02 -31.94
N TYR A 446 -6.23 -10.94 -31.26
CA TYR A 446 -7.55 -11.39 -31.64
C TYR A 446 -8.55 -11.22 -30.50
N ARG A 447 -9.81 -10.98 -30.87
CA ARG A 447 -10.98 -11.11 -29.98
C ARG A 447 -11.85 -12.25 -30.46
N ARG A 448 -12.49 -12.94 -29.51
CA ARG A 448 -13.47 -13.98 -29.82
C ARG A 448 -14.86 -13.39 -30.01
N MET A 449 -15.44 -13.54 -31.20
CA MET A 449 -16.79 -13.10 -31.54
C MET A 449 -17.53 -14.23 -32.26
N ASP A 450 -18.72 -14.60 -31.78
CA ASP A 450 -19.55 -15.68 -32.34
C ASP A 450 -18.78 -17.00 -32.54
N GLY A 451 -17.89 -17.33 -31.60
CA GLY A 451 -17.06 -18.54 -31.65
C GLY A 451 -15.88 -18.48 -32.64
N LYS A 452 -15.66 -17.36 -33.34
CA LYS A 452 -14.52 -17.15 -34.25
C LYS A 452 -13.53 -16.14 -33.66
N TYR A 453 -12.26 -16.31 -34.01
CA TYR A 453 -11.19 -15.37 -33.68
C TYR A 453 -11.09 -14.32 -34.79
N GLN A 454 -11.29 -13.05 -34.45
CA GLN A 454 -11.18 -11.91 -35.35
C GLN A 454 -10.05 -11.01 -34.90
N GLU A 455 -9.18 -10.60 -35.82
CA GLU A 455 -8.06 -9.72 -35.52
C GLU A 455 -8.61 -8.37 -35.03
N CYS A 456 -8.21 -7.94 -33.84
CA CYS A 456 -8.68 -6.71 -33.20
C CYS A 456 -7.57 -5.65 -33.07
N GLY A 457 -6.32 -6.00 -33.35
CA GLY A 457 -5.19 -5.08 -33.29
C GLY A 457 -3.88 -5.77 -33.66
N ARG A 458 -2.81 -4.98 -33.71
CA ARG A 458 -1.43 -5.46 -33.85
C ARG A 458 -0.54 -4.68 -32.90
N ILE A 459 0.51 -5.33 -32.41
CA ILE A 459 1.45 -4.73 -31.47
C ILE A 459 2.89 -5.08 -31.85
N ARG A 460 3.81 -4.17 -31.55
CA ARG A 460 5.26 -4.34 -31.72
C ARG A 460 5.92 -4.21 -30.37
N GLN A 461 6.81 -5.13 -30.04
CA GLN A 461 7.56 -5.05 -28.78
C GLN A 461 8.39 -3.76 -28.71
N SER A 462 8.95 -3.32 -29.84
CA SER A 462 9.81 -2.13 -29.94
C SER A 462 9.13 -0.81 -29.59
N ASP A 463 7.80 -0.79 -29.58
CA ASP A 463 7.02 0.42 -29.28
C ASP A 463 6.97 0.71 -27.77
N TYR A 464 7.35 -0.27 -26.93
CA TYR A 464 7.23 -0.17 -25.47
C TYR A 464 8.59 -0.21 -24.79
N ARG A 465 8.94 0.90 -24.13
CA ARG A 465 10.11 1.02 -23.24
C ARG A 465 9.89 0.22 -21.95
N VAL A 466 8.68 0.28 -21.41
CA VAL A 466 8.30 -0.37 -20.14
C VAL A 466 7.20 -1.38 -20.42
N MET A 467 7.42 -2.63 -20.02
CA MET A 467 6.42 -3.71 -20.15
C MET A 467 6.26 -4.42 -18.81
N LEU A 468 5.05 -4.40 -18.26
CA LEU A 468 4.74 -4.76 -16.88
C LEU A 468 3.82 -5.99 -16.84
N PRO A 469 4.34 -7.19 -16.55
CA PRO A 469 3.54 -8.36 -16.27
C PRO A 469 3.03 -8.31 -14.82
N ILE A 470 1.71 -8.28 -14.65
CA ILE A 470 1.03 -8.06 -13.38
C ILE A 470 0.06 -9.22 -13.09
N GLY A 471 0.18 -9.83 -11.91
CA GLY A 471 -0.89 -10.63 -11.31
C GLY A 471 -1.78 -9.75 -10.44
N LEU A 472 -3.07 -9.70 -10.75
CA LEU A 472 -4.06 -8.95 -9.98
C LEU A 472 -4.94 -9.89 -9.16
N THR A 473 -5.10 -9.60 -7.88
CA THR A 473 -5.94 -10.37 -6.96
C THR A 473 -7.06 -9.51 -6.39
N ILE A 474 -8.13 -10.10 -5.87
CA ILE A 474 -9.22 -9.31 -5.27
C ILE A 474 -8.78 -8.74 -3.92
N GLU A 475 -8.31 -9.59 -3.02
CA GLU A 475 -7.86 -9.19 -1.69
C GLU A 475 -6.35 -9.27 -1.58
N SER A 476 -5.76 -8.39 -0.76
CA SER A 476 -4.35 -8.48 -0.43
C SER A 476 -3.99 -9.83 0.22
N PHE A 477 -2.81 -10.35 -0.14
CA PHE A 477 -2.21 -11.53 0.44
C PHE A 477 -0.76 -11.26 0.89
N SER A 478 -0.48 -10.03 1.32
CA SER A 478 0.82 -9.64 1.87
C SER A 478 1.25 -10.49 3.08
N PRO A 479 2.57 -10.73 3.26
CA PRO A 479 3.68 -10.26 2.43
C PRO A 479 3.96 -11.18 1.21
N MET A 480 3.09 -12.15 0.92
CA MET A 480 3.37 -13.14 -0.12
C MET A 480 3.36 -12.53 -1.53
N SER A 481 2.56 -11.50 -1.75
CA SER A 481 2.57 -10.68 -2.98
C SER A 481 3.96 -10.07 -3.25
N THR A 482 4.67 -9.59 -2.23
CA THR A 482 5.99 -8.95 -2.38
C THR A 482 7.12 -9.98 -2.51
N PHE A 483 6.95 -11.17 -1.94
CA PHE A 483 7.93 -12.26 -1.99
C PHE A 483 7.83 -13.17 -3.22
N CYS A 484 6.95 -12.86 -4.19
CA CYS A 484 6.81 -13.67 -5.41
C CYS A 484 8.14 -13.92 -6.14
N LYS A 485 9.06 -12.95 -6.10
CA LYS A 485 10.42 -13.03 -6.68
C LYS A 485 11.36 -14.04 -6.01
N GLU A 486 11.01 -14.53 -4.83
CA GLU A 486 11.76 -15.57 -4.12
C GLU A 486 11.35 -16.99 -4.56
N LEU A 487 10.25 -17.12 -5.33
CA LEU A 487 9.87 -18.39 -5.93
C LEU A 487 10.88 -18.77 -7.04
N PRO A 488 11.46 -19.99 -7.01
CA PRO A 488 12.47 -20.40 -8.00
C PRO A 488 12.01 -20.35 -9.46
N GLN A 489 10.71 -20.41 -9.71
CA GLN A 489 10.12 -20.39 -11.04
C GLN A 489 9.81 -18.97 -11.54
N VAL A 490 9.86 -17.96 -10.67
CA VAL A 490 9.56 -16.57 -11.02
C VAL A 490 10.87 -15.86 -11.31
N GLU A 491 11.16 -15.70 -12.60
CA GLU A 491 12.29 -14.92 -13.10
C GLU A 491 11.78 -13.75 -13.95
N PRO A 492 12.56 -12.68 -14.14
CA PRO A 492 12.18 -11.61 -15.06
C PRO A 492 11.89 -12.15 -16.47
N LEU A 493 10.69 -11.88 -16.99
CA LEU A 493 10.28 -12.33 -18.32
C LEU A 493 11.20 -11.72 -19.37
N LEU A 494 11.63 -12.55 -20.34
CA LEU A 494 12.66 -12.19 -21.33
C LEU A 494 13.98 -11.69 -20.69
N GLY A 495 14.25 -12.06 -19.43
CA GLY A 495 15.41 -11.63 -18.65
C GLY A 495 15.37 -10.16 -18.20
N LYS A 496 14.24 -9.45 -18.38
CA LYS A 496 14.14 -8.01 -18.10
C LYS A 496 12.89 -7.60 -17.31
N HIS A 497 11.74 -8.20 -17.60
CA HIS A 497 10.45 -7.71 -17.12
C HIS A 497 10.00 -8.49 -15.89
N ALA A 498 10.36 -7.99 -14.71
CA ALA A 498 9.98 -8.63 -13.45
C ALA A 498 8.46 -8.62 -13.24
N PHE A 499 7.96 -9.71 -12.64
CA PHE A 499 6.54 -9.91 -12.35
C PHE A 499 6.13 -9.18 -11.07
N ILE A 500 5.04 -8.43 -11.15
CA ILE A 500 4.46 -7.70 -10.02
C ILE A 500 3.17 -8.41 -9.61
N SER A 501 2.93 -8.53 -8.30
CA SER A 501 1.65 -8.98 -7.77
C SER A 501 1.03 -7.87 -6.94
N VAL A 502 -0.20 -7.49 -7.26
CA VAL A 502 -0.99 -6.47 -6.56
C VAL A 502 -2.43 -6.96 -6.37
N SER A 503 -3.18 -6.27 -5.51
CA SER A 503 -4.59 -6.52 -5.25
C SER A 503 -5.46 -5.32 -5.62
N ILE A 504 -6.78 -5.53 -5.74
CA ILE A 504 -7.76 -4.46 -5.92
C ILE A 504 -7.68 -3.46 -4.74
N ASP A 505 -7.39 -3.94 -3.53
CA ASP A 505 -7.15 -3.09 -2.36
C ASP A 505 -6.01 -2.08 -2.60
N ASP A 506 -4.91 -2.57 -3.16
CA ASP A 506 -3.75 -1.74 -3.46
C ASP A 506 -4.12 -0.68 -4.52
N LEU A 507 -4.90 -1.04 -5.54
CA LEU A 507 -5.31 -0.11 -6.61
C LEU A 507 -6.11 1.10 -6.06
N PHE A 508 -6.97 0.90 -5.05
CA PHE A 508 -7.73 2.00 -4.44
C PHE A 508 -6.83 3.00 -3.70
N VAL A 509 -5.70 2.55 -3.16
CA VAL A 509 -4.71 3.44 -2.55
C VAL A 509 -3.84 4.08 -3.62
N LEU A 510 -3.32 3.29 -4.57
CA LEU A 510 -2.47 3.77 -5.65
C LEU A 510 -3.13 4.88 -6.46
N LYS A 511 -4.42 4.75 -6.84
CA LYS A 511 -5.11 5.79 -7.62
C LYS A 511 -5.19 7.15 -6.91
N ARG A 512 -5.19 7.15 -5.57
CA ARG A 512 -5.27 8.38 -4.75
C ARG A 512 -3.90 9.04 -4.60
N ILE A 513 -2.88 8.23 -4.32
CA ILE A 513 -1.52 8.72 -4.07
C ILE A 513 -0.79 9.06 -5.38
N LEU A 514 -1.16 8.40 -6.48
CA LEU A 514 -0.52 8.54 -7.80
C LEU A 514 -1.54 9.05 -8.83
N PRO A 515 -2.03 10.30 -8.71
CA PRO A 515 -3.23 10.76 -9.40
C PRO A 515 -3.07 10.90 -10.93
N THR A 516 -1.86 11.08 -11.45
CA THR A 516 -1.62 11.27 -12.90
C THR A 516 -0.96 10.04 -13.53
N SER A 517 -1.16 9.87 -14.85
CA SER A 517 -0.51 8.81 -15.62
C SER A 517 1.01 8.80 -15.47
N GLY A 518 1.65 9.97 -15.53
CA GLY A 518 3.11 10.06 -15.46
C GLY A 518 3.68 9.63 -14.10
N VAL A 519 3.03 10.00 -12.98
CA VAL A 519 3.48 9.56 -11.66
C VAL A 519 3.18 8.08 -11.42
N PHE A 520 2.04 7.58 -11.90
CA PHE A 520 1.68 6.16 -11.82
C PHE A 520 2.62 5.28 -12.65
N ALA A 521 2.87 5.62 -13.92
CA ALA A 521 3.77 4.88 -14.80
C ALA A 521 5.19 4.85 -14.24
N HIS A 522 5.70 5.98 -13.74
CA HIS A 522 7.02 6.05 -13.12
C HIS A 522 7.10 5.20 -11.83
N TYR A 523 6.07 5.22 -10.98
CA TYR A 523 6.02 4.31 -9.83
C TYR A 523 6.08 2.84 -10.25
N MET A 524 5.30 2.45 -11.26
CA MET A 524 5.26 1.06 -11.72
C MET A 524 6.59 0.62 -12.35
N GLU A 525 7.31 1.52 -13.01
CA GLU A 525 8.68 1.29 -13.51
C GLU A 525 9.66 1.00 -12.36
N VAL A 526 9.65 1.84 -11.31
CA VAL A 526 10.48 1.64 -10.10
C VAL A 526 10.07 0.36 -9.37
N ARG A 527 8.76 0.12 -9.23
CA ARG A 527 8.21 -1.06 -8.56
C ARG A 527 8.61 -2.36 -9.27
N GLN A 528 8.66 -2.35 -10.60
CA GLN A 528 9.16 -3.47 -11.40
C GLN A 528 10.64 -3.72 -11.16
N ALA A 529 11.47 -2.67 -11.10
CA ALA A 529 12.89 -2.82 -10.80
C ALA A 529 13.08 -3.55 -9.45
N VAL A 530 12.36 -3.15 -8.40
CA VAL A 530 12.40 -3.80 -7.08
C VAL A 530 11.86 -5.24 -7.10
N ALA A 531 10.86 -5.52 -7.94
CA ALA A 531 10.37 -6.89 -8.15
C ALA A 531 11.46 -7.81 -8.75
N GLY A 532 12.45 -7.25 -9.45
CA GLY A 532 13.60 -8.00 -9.98
C GLY A 532 14.74 -8.21 -8.98
N ILE A 533 14.76 -7.50 -7.85
CA ILE A 533 15.85 -7.58 -6.86
C ILE A 533 15.51 -8.62 -5.79
N LYS A 534 16.09 -9.82 -5.89
CA LYS A 534 15.98 -10.86 -4.84
C LYS A 534 16.62 -10.38 -3.53
N ARG A 535 16.18 -10.92 -2.39
CA ARG A 535 16.65 -10.55 -1.03
C ARG A 535 16.34 -9.10 -0.61
N ALA A 536 15.51 -8.37 -1.37
CA ALA A 536 14.97 -7.07 -0.97
C ALA A 536 13.53 -7.22 -0.46
N HIS A 537 13.31 -7.00 0.83
CA HIS A 537 12.05 -7.30 1.50
C HIS A 537 11.40 -6.01 2.01
N LEU A 538 10.27 -5.67 1.40
CA LEU A 538 9.31 -4.70 1.88
C LEU A 538 8.02 -5.48 2.20
N PHE A 539 7.27 -5.04 3.20
CA PHE A 539 6.19 -5.88 3.74
C PHE A 539 5.02 -6.03 2.78
N ASP A 540 4.52 -4.91 2.25
CA ASP A 540 3.37 -4.85 1.35
C ASP A 540 3.56 -3.78 0.25
N GLU A 541 2.52 -3.51 -0.54
CA GLU A 541 2.57 -2.49 -1.58
C GLU A 541 2.67 -1.06 -1.02
N PHE A 542 2.17 -0.82 0.20
CA PHE A 542 2.19 0.51 0.82
C PHE A 542 3.58 0.87 1.35
N ASP A 543 4.36 -0.11 1.80
CA ASP A 543 5.79 0.08 2.04
C ASP A 543 6.55 0.47 0.75
N HIS A 544 6.25 -0.18 -0.38
CA HIS A 544 6.86 0.19 -1.67
C HIS A 544 6.44 1.61 -2.09
N LEU A 545 5.16 1.95 -1.92
CA LEU A 545 4.63 3.27 -2.24
C LEU A 545 5.25 4.35 -1.35
N GLY A 546 5.33 4.12 -0.04
CA GLY A 546 5.97 5.03 0.90
C GLY A 546 7.46 5.20 0.63
N ALA A 547 8.17 4.12 0.29
CA ALA A 547 9.57 4.18 -0.14
C ALA A 547 9.73 4.99 -1.43
N TYR A 548 8.83 4.84 -2.39
CA TYR A 548 8.82 5.64 -3.61
C TYR A 548 8.58 7.13 -3.33
N ILE A 549 7.62 7.48 -2.47
CA ILE A 549 7.34 8.87 -2.13
C ILE A 549 8.51 9.52 -1.38
N THR A 550 9.19 8.78 -0.51
CA THR A 550 10.26 9.33 0.34
C THR A 550 11.63 9.32 -0.32
N LYS A 551 11.93 8.34 -1.18
CA LYS A 551 13.27 8.11 -1.74
C LYS A 551 13.32 8.09 -3.26
N ASN A 552 12.18 8.21 -3.94
CA ASN A 552 12.08 8.22 -5.40
C ASN A 552 12.60 6.94 -6.08
N ARG A 553 13.92 6.84 -6.29
CA ARG A 553 14.62 5.69 -6.90
C ARG A 553 15.15 4.73 -5.84
N PHE A 554 14.24 4.28 -4.98
CA PHE A 554 14.58 3.38 -3.89
C PHE A 554 15.07 2.00 -4.34
N ASP A 555 14.78 1.62 -5.58
CA ASP A 555 15.37 0.46 -6.25
C ASP A 555 16.91 0.56 -6.33
N GLN A 556 17.43 1.76 -6.58
CA GLN A 556 18.87 2.02 -6.63
C GLN A 556 19.48 1.98 -5.22
N ASP A 557 18.84 2.60 -4.23
CA ASP A 557 19.25 2.52 -2.82
C ASP A 557 19.38 1.07 -2.34
N ILE A 558 18.39 0.22 -2.67
CA ILE A 558 18.41 -1.20 -2.34
C ILE A 558 19.55 -1.92 -3.07
N ALA A 559 19.72 -1.66 -4.37
CA ALA A 559 20.79 -2.27 -5.15
C ALA A 559 22.18 -1.92 -4.60
N ASP A 560 22.38 -0.67 -4.20
CA ASP A 560 23.62 -0.21 -3.56
C ASP A 560 23.86 -0.87 -2.21
N GLN A 561 22.82 -1.07 -1.39
CA GLN A 561 22.93 -1.80 -0.11
C GLN A 561 23.25 -3.29 -0.28
N LEU A 562 22.85 -3.90 -1.40
CA LEU A 562 23.14 -5.31 -1.70
C LEU A 562 24.47 -5.49 -2.45
N LYS A 563 25.12 -4.39 -2.84
CA LYS A 563 26.38 -4.40 -3.58
C LYS A 563 27.49 -5.04 -2.74
N ASP A 564 28.44 -5.68 -3.43
CA ASP A 564 29.64 -6.29 -2.85
C ASP A 564 29.37 -7.36 -1.75
N ASP A 565 28.16 -7.95 -1.73
CA ASP A 565 27.70 -8.89 -0.70
C ASP A 565 27.83 -8.33 0.74
N GLU A 566 27.79 -7.00 0.91
CA GLU A 566 27.85 -6.36 2.23
C GLU A 566 26.65 -6.76 3.11
N ALA A 567 25.50 -7.02 2.49
CA ALA A 567 24.30 -7.50 3.16
C ALA A 567 23.70 -8.74 2.47
N ASN A 568 23.45 -9.81 3.23
CA ASN A 568 22.75 -11.00 2.74
C ASN A 568 21.26 -10.77 2.45
N MET A 569 20.66 -9.73 3.04
CA MET A 569 19.25 -9.37 2.86
C MET A 569 19.08 -7.90 3.25
N VAL A 570 18.26 -7.18 2.49
CA VAL A 570 17.81 -5.83 2.80
C VAL A 570 16.35 -5.89 3.20
N VAL A 571 16.01 -5.36 4.38
CA VAL A 571 14.64 -5.28 4.88
C VAL A 571 14.34 -3.82 5.17
N TRP A 572 13.33 -3.27 4.51
CA TRP A 572 12.79 -1.95 4.83
C TRP A 572 11.40 -2.15 5.41
N ASN A 573 11.13 -1.49 6.53
CA ASN A 573 9.90 -1.63 7.30
C ASN A 573 9.41 -0.24 7.72
N GLY A 574 8.09 -0.06 7.81
CA GLY A 574 7.47 1.18 8.26
C GLY A 574 7.59 2.32 7.25
N MET A 575 7.81 2.01 5.97
CA MET A 575 7.80 3.00 4.90
C MET A 575 6.35 3.46 4.61
N SER A 576 5.36 2.61 4.89
CA SER A 576 3.93 2.92 4.77
C SER A 576 3.47 4.12 5.60
N ASN A 577 4.19 4.49 6.67
CA ASN A 577 3.78 5.54 7.62
C ASN A 577 3.37 6.87 6.96
N VAL A 578 4.02 7.24 5.85
CA VAL A 578 3.69 8.47 5.12
C VAL A 578 2.34 8.36 4.38
N ILE A 579 1.97 7.15 3.96
CA ILE A 579 0.70 6.80 3.34
C ILE A 579 -0.38 6.68 4.42
N ASP A 580 -0.09 5.98 5.52
CA ASP A 580 -1.03 5.73 6.62
C ASP A 580 -1.66 7.03 7.13
N ARG A 581 -0.84 8.06 7.33
CA ARG A 581 -1.28 9.40 7.77
C ARG A 581 -2.33 10.05 6.90
N SER A 582 -2.38 9.74 5.61
CA SER A 582 -3.39 10.31 4.70
C SER A 582 -4.78 9.72 4.93
N PHE A 583 -4.88 8.54 5.55
CA PHE A 583 -6.13 7.85 5.83
C PHE A 583 -6.55 7.91 7.31
N GLU A 584 -5.87 8.73 8.12
CA GLU A 584 -6.16 8.93 9.54
C GLU A 584 -7.22 10.02 9.79
N GLY A 585 -7.99 9.88 10.87
CA GLY A 585 -8.92 10.92 11.33
C GLY A 585 -10.29 10.90 10.64
N GLU A 586 -11.18 11.80 11.08
CA GLU A 586 -12.56 11.92 10.56
C GLU A 586 -12.61 12.61 9.22
N SER A 587 -11.90 13.74 9.11
CA SER A 587 -11.74 14.51 7.87
C SER A 587 -10.58 13.97 7.02
N TRP A 588 -10.44 12.64 6.94
CA TRP A 588 -9.31 12.03 6.22
C TRP A 588 -9.27 12.43 4.74
N GLU A 589 -10.41 12.73 4.14
CA GLU A 589 -10.53 13.22 2.76
C GLU A 589 -9.85 14.60 2.57
N ASP A 590 -9.74 15.39 3.64
CA ASP A 590 -9.08 16.70 3.65
C ASP A 590 -7.58 16.60 3.97
N ASN A 591 -7.09 15.40 4.33
CA ASN A 591 -5.69 15.21 4.64
C ASN A 591 -4.80 15.44 3.40
N PRO A 592 -3.58 15.96 3.59
CA PRO A 592 -2.66 16.14 2.49
C PRO A 592 -2.27 14.78 1.89
N ILE A 593 -2.39 14.66 0.57
CA ILE A 593 -1.92 13.49 -0.17
C ILE A 593 -0.39 13.52 -0.20
N PRO A 594 0.30 12.46 0.27
CA PRO A 594 1.75 12.41 0.26
C PRO A 594 2.27 12.37 -1.18
N MET A 595 3.17 13.30 -1.49
CA MET A 595 3.76 13.44 -2.82
C MET A 595 5.25 13.73 -2.71
N GLN A 596 6.01 13.33 -3.73
CA GLN A 596 7.40 13.73 -3.83
C GLN A 596 7.51 15.25 -4.03
N GLU A 597 8.56 15.86 -3.51
CA GLU A 597 8.83 17.28 -3.73
C GLU A 597 9.27 17.55 -5.18
N PHE A 598 8.59 18.50 -5.82
CA PHE A 598 8.93 19.03 -7.14
C PHE A 598 8.86 20.56 -7.13
N PRO A 599 9.84 21.28 -7.69
CA PRO A 599 9.73 22.70 -7.95
C PRO A 599 8.53 23.03 -8.87
N ASN A 600 7.84 24.14 -8.61
CA ASN A 600 6.66 24.56 -9.39
C ASN A 600 6.91 24.61 -10.90
N GLU A 601 8.08 25.08 -11.33
CA GLU A 601 8.45 25.14 -12.74
C GLU A 601 8.43 23.75 -13.42
N LEU A 602 8.86 22.71 -12.70
CA LEU A 602 8.79 21.34 -13.19
C LEU A 602 7.37 20.79 -13.18
N LEU A 603 6.56 21.13 -12.17
CA LEU A 603 5.14 20.76 -12.16
C LEU A 603 4.41 21.35 -13.37
N MET A 604 4.74 22.57 -13.78
CA MET A 604 4.20 23.16 -15.01
C MET A 604 4.64 22.39 -16.25
N LEU A 605 5.92 21.98 -16.34
CA LEU A 605 6.42 21.18 -17.46
C LEU A 605 5.74 19.80 -17.53
N LEU A 606 5.66 19.08 -16.41
CA LEU A 606 5.01 17.78 -16.31
C LEU A 606 3.50 17.89 -16.63
N GLY A 607 2.83 18.92 -16.11
CA GLY A 607 1.43 19.18 -16.46
C GLY A 607 1.24 19.48 -17.96
N ALA A 608 2.17 20.20 -18.59
CA ALA A 608 2.10 20.48 -20.02
C ALA A 608 2.40 19.23 -20.88
N LEU A 609 3.28 18.33 -20.43
CA LEU A 609 3.49 17.01 -21.03
C LEU A 609 2.21 16.16 -20.98
N ASP A 610 1.60 16.03 -19.80
CA ASP A 610 0.35 15.27 -19.62
C ASP A 610 -0.85 15.89 -20.33
N ASN A 611 -0.88 17.21 -20.51
CA ASN A 611 -1.93 17.87 -21.31
C ASN A 611 -1.73 17.64 -22.82
N THR A 612 -0.49 17.61 -23.30
CA THR A 612 -0.19 17.50 -24.74
C THR A 612 -0.23 16.04 -25.20
N ARG A 613 0.27 15.10 -24.39
CA ARG A 613 0.40 13.66 -24.67
C ARG A 613 0.94 13.34 -26.07
N ALA A 614 1.94 14.10 -26.51
CA ALA A 614 2.67 13.77 -27.73
C ALA A 614 3.48 12.49 -27.52
N GLN A 615 3.67 11.68 -28.57
CA GLN A 615 4.41 10.42 -28.48
C GLN A 615 5.75 10.57 -27.74
N GLY A 616 6.01 9.68 -26.78
CA GLY A 616 7.21 9.67 -25.93
C GLY A 616 7.13 10.57 -24.70
N TRP A 617 5.95 11.08 -24.36
CA TRP A 617 5.75 11.93 -23.18
C TRP A 617 5.97 11.19 -21.86
N LEU A 618 5.61 9.91 -21.76
CA LEU A 618 5.88 9.11 -20.56
C LEU A 618 7.37 8.82 -20.39
N ALA A 619 8.11 8.66 -21.50
CA ALA A 619 9.57 8.55 -21.45
C ALA A 619 10.23 9.82 -20.89
N ALA A 620 9.78 11.00 -21.34
CA ALA A 620 10.31 12.27 -20.85
C ALA A 620 9.91 12.53 -19.39
N GLU A 621 8.67 12.24 -19.01
CA GLU A 621 8.23 12.32 -17.61
C GLU A 621 9.03 11.39 -16.72
N SER A 622 9.23 10.13 -17.12
CA SER A 622 10.02 9.16 -16.35
C SER A 622 11.46 9.64 -16.16
N LEU A 623 12.11 10.16 -17.22
CA LEU A 623 13.45 10.74 -17.13
C LEU A 623 13.51 11.92 -16.13
N ILE A 624 12.56 12.85 -16.18
CA ILE A 624 12.53 13.99 -15.26
C ILE A 624 12.26 13.53 -13.83
N ARG A 625 11.39 12.54 -13.65
CA ARG A 625 11.05 11.98 -12.33
C ARG A 625 12.18 11.15 -11.75
N ASN A 626 13.05 10.54 -12.56
CA ASN A 626 14.26 9.85 -12.09
C ASN A 626 15.24 10.79 -11.37
N TYR A 627 15.25 12.08 -11.70
CA TYR A 627 16.19 13.03 -11.10
C TYR A 627 16.02 13.14 -9.59
N GLY A 628 17.14 13.19 -8.87
CA GLY A 628 17.15 13.52 -7.44
C GLY A 628 16.76 14.98 -7.19
N GLU A 629 16.51 15.30 -5.92
CA GLU A 629 15.99 16.62 -5.49
C GLU A 629 16.81 17.80 -6.03
N GLN A 630 18.16 17.73 -5.94
CA GLN A 630 19.03 18.80 -6.42
C GLN A 630 18.98 18.96 -7.95
N ALA A 631 19.00 17.85 -8.69
CA ALA A 631 18.92 17.88 -10.15
C ALA A 631 17.56 18.43 -10.63
N ARG A 632 16.46 18.12 -9.93
CA ARG A 632 15.15 18.74 -10.18
C ARG A 632 15.18 20.26 -9.98
N LYS A 633 15.80 20.74 -8.90
CA LYS A 633 15.95 22.18 -8.62
C LYS A 633 16.80 22.87 -9.69
N ASP A 634 17.87 22.23 -10.14
CA ASP A 634 18.75 22.78 -11.17
C ASP A 634 18.05 22.86 -12.54
N LEU A 635 17.31 21.81 -12.93
CA LEU A 635 16.50 21.82 -14.15
C LEU A 635 15.41 22.91 -14.10
N ALA A 636 14.68 23.00 -12.98
CA ALA A 636 13.66 24.03 -12.77
C ALA A 636 14.22 25.44 -12.95
N LYS A 637 15.40 25.69 -12.37
CA LYS A 637 16.07 26.99 -12.48
C LYS A 637 16.46 27.30 -13.92
N LEU A 638 17.02 26.35 -14.65
CA LEU A 638 17.37 26.54 -16.06
C LEU A 638 16.15 26.87 -16.91
N LEU A 639 15.05 26.16 -16.71
CA LEU A 639 13.78 26.42 -17.40
C LEU A 639 13.29 27.85 -17.13
N SER A 640 13.23 28.25 -15.85
CA SER A 640 12.80 29.60 -15.44
C SER A 640 13.71 30.71 -16.02
N ASP A 641 15.03 30.59 -15.86
CA ASP A 641 16.00 31.59 -16.32
C ASP A 641 15.91 31.79 -17.85
N LEU A 642 15.65 30.71 -18.60
CA LEU A 642 15.49 30.78 -20.05
C LEU A 642 14.11 31.29 -20.46
N GLY A 643 13.06 30.94 -19.72
CA GLY A 643 11.70 31.45 -19.89
C GLY A 643 11.62 32.96 -19.78
N GLU A 644 12.25 33.56 -18.76
CA GLU A 644 12.28 35.02 -18.56
C GLU A 644 12.88 35.79 -19.75
N THR A 645 13.72 35.12 -20.53
CA THR A 645 14.46 35.74 -21.63
C THR A 645 13.92 35.37 -23.02
N ILE A 646 12.81 34.64 -23.09
CA ILE A 646 12.24 34.11 -24.34
C ILE A 646 11.69 35.21 -25.24
N GLU A 647 11.11 36.28 -24.67
CA GLU A 647 10.57 37.41 -25.45
C GLU A 647 11.68 38.22 -26.14
N GLN A 648 12.84 38.39 -25.51
CA GLN A 648 13.96 39.14 -26.13
C GLN A 648 14.75 38.29 -27.13
N ARG A 649 14.65 36.97 -27.02
CA ARG A 649 15.34 36.05 -27.91
C ARG A 649 14.46 34.80 -28.02
N PRO A 650 13.72 34.64 -29.12
CA PRO A 650 12.56 33.75 -29.24
C PRO A 650 12.88 32.25 -29.23
N GLU A 651 14.15 31.88 -29.32
CA GLU A 651 14.62 30.50 -29.29
C GLU A 651 15.67 30.33 -28.18
N ARG A 652 15.50 29.27 -27.40
CA ARG A 652 16.41 28.83 -26.35
C ARG A 652 16.56 27.33 -26.40
N TYR A 653 17.72 26.84 -26.02
CA TYR A 653 17.91 25.42 -25.79
C TYR A 653 19.03 25.18 -24.80
N PHE A 654 18.99 24.01 -24.19
CA PHE A 654 20.05 23.49 -23.34
C PHE A 654 20.03 21.97 -23.36
N ALA A 655 21.14 21.37 -22.96
CA ALA A 655 21.24 19.95 -22.69
C ALA A 655 21.49 19.77 -21.19
N PHE A 656 20.73 18.89 -20.56
CA PHE A 656 20.78 18.61 -19.14
C PHE A 656 21.11 17.13 -18.95
N ALA A 657 22.28 16.85 -18.38
CA ALA A 657 22.74 15.50 -18.12
C ALA A 657 22.60 15.21 -16.62
N ASN A 658 22.04 14.05 -16.29
CA ASN A 658 22.12 13.47 -14.96
C ASN A 658 22.49 12.00 -15.15
N ASP A 659 23.62 11.60 -14.58
CA ASP A 659 24.28 10.32 -14.85
C ASP A 659 24.50 10.10 -16.37
N ASP A 660 24.05 8.97 -16.91
CA ASP A 660 24.24 8.59 -18.32
C ASP A 660 23.09 9.02 -19.25
N GLN A 661 22.02 9.64 -18.72
CA GLN A 661 20.84 10.04 -19.50
C GLN A 661 20.83 11.54 -19.79
N LEU A 662 20.65 11.90 -21.05
CA LEU A 662 20.64 13.29 -21.52
C LEU A 662 19.24 13.73 -21.92
N LEU A 663 18.79 14.84 -21.33
CA LEU A 663 17.59 15.57 -21.73
C LEU A 663 18.01 16.78 -22.57
N PHE A 664 17.56 16.85 -23.82
CA PHE A 664 17.71 18.05 -24.64
C PHE A 664 16.41 18.84 -24.63
N VAL A 665 16.45 20.10 -24.21
CA VAL A 665 15.27 20.96 -24.17
C VAL A 665 15.42 22.10 -25.15
N TRP A 666 14.40 22.30 -25.99
CA TRP A 666 14.24 23.46 -26.86
C TRP A 666 13.02 24.25 -26.42
N MET A 667 13.19 25.51 -26.04
CA MET A 667 12.12 26.43 -25.68
C MET A 667 11.96 27.49 -26.77
N GLN A 668 10.73 27.74 -27.17
CA GLN A 668 10.43 28.70 -28.23
C GLN A 668 9.17 29.50 -27.93
N SER A 669 9.18 30.80 -28.22
CA SER A 669 7.98 31.62 -28.11
C SER A 669 6.90 31.16 -29.09
N SER A 670 5.65 31.04 -28.63
CA SER A 670 4.49 30.64 -29.46
C SER A 670 4.19 31.59 -30.63
N LYS A 671 4.80 32.78 -30.63
CA LYS A 671 4.74 33.76 -31.73
C LYS A 671 5.56 33.35 -32.95
N HIS A 672 6.40 32.33 -32.84
CA HIS A 672 7.34 31.91 -33.89
C HIS A 672 7.17 30.43 -34.24
N PRO A 673 7.16 30.05 -35.54
CA PRO A 673 7.03 28.65 -35.95
C PRO A 673 8.30 27.83 -35.68
N ALA A 674 8.14 26.56 -35.33
CA ALA A 674 9.25 25.64 -35.07
C ALA A 674 9.99 25.23 -36.36
N GLU A 675 11.31 25.46 -36.40
CA GLU A 675 12.20 24.98 -37.47
C GLU A 675 12.79 23.60 -37.12
N TRP A 676 12.03 22.52 -37.31
CA TRP A 676 12.40 21.16 -36.87
C TRP A 676 13.78 20.67 -37.34
N LYS A 677 14.23 21.02 -38.55
CA LYS A 677 15.58 20.66 -39.01
C LYS A 677 16.67 21.26 -38.10
N LYS A 678 16.53 22.54 -37.75
CA LYS A 678 17.46 23.25 -36.87
C LYS A 678 17.45 22.69 -35.45
N ILE A 679 16.27 22.36 -34.94
CA ILE A 679 16.08 21.74 -33.62
C ILE A 679 16.80 20.39 -33.58
N ASN A 680 16.53 19.51 -34.56
CA ASN A 680 17.16 18.19 -34.66
C ASN A 680 18.68 18.27 -34.85
N ASP A 681 19.17 19.20 -35.67
CA ASP A 681 20.61 19.42 -35.85
C ASP A 681 21.29 19.83 -34.54
N LYS A 682 20.62 20.65 -33.70
CA LYS A 682 21.14 21.07 -32.40
C LYS A 682 21.05 19.96 -31.35
N ALA A 683 19.96 19.22 -31.31
CA ALA A 683 19.82 18.07 -30.43
C ALA A 683 20.87 16.98 -30.76
N SER A 684 21.05 16.68 -32.05
CA SER A 684 22.06 15.74 -32.54
C SER A 684 23.49 16.18 -32.18
N ALA A 685 23.77 17.48 -32.29
CA ALA A 685 25.06 18.03 -31.87
C ALA A 685 25.28 17.90 -30.35
N ALA A 686 24.22 18.04 -29.54
CA ALA A 686 24.29 17.82 -28.09
C ALA A 686 24.58 16.35 -27.78
N ALA A 687 23.85 15.41 -28.40
CA ALA A 687 24.06 13.97 -28.26
C ALA A 687 25.51 13.54 -28.60
N LEU A 688 26.02 14.00 -29.76
CA LEU A 688 27.40 13.73 -30.16
C LEU A 688 28.44 14.36 -29.21
N SER A 689 28.11 15.46 -28.54
CA SER A 689 29.04 16.16 -27.65
C SER A 689 29.21 15.47 -26.29
N THR A 690 28.22 14.68 -25.87
CA THR A 690 28.23 13.94 -24.60
C THR A 690 28.47 12.44 -24.78
N GLU A 691 28.64 11.98 -26.03
CA GLU A 691 28.77 10.55 -26.36
C GLU A 691 27.55 9.73 -25.87
N SER A 692 26.39 10.37 -25.73
CA SER A 692 25.14 9.74 -25.27
C SER A 692 24.30 9.33 -26.48
N PRO A 693 24.10 8.01 -26.73
CA PRO A 693 23.31 7.54 -27.85
C PRO A 693 21.79 7.75 -27.64
N ASP A 694 21.34 7.77 -26.38
CA ASP A 694 19.93 7.86 -26.02
C ASP A 694 19.62 9.24 -25.42
N VAL A 695 19.18 10.16 -26.28
CA VAL A 695 18.80 11.53 -25.88
C VAL A 695 17.31 11.73 -26.07
N ILE A 696 16.62 12.15 -25.02
CA ILE A 696 15.22 12.55 -25.09
C ILE A 696 15.16 14.04 -25.42
N GLY A 697 14.56 14.38 -26.56
CA GLY A 697 14.29 15.76 -26.96
C GLY A 697 12.93 16.22 -26.44
N VAL A 698 12.87 17.40 -25.83
CA VAL A 698 11.64 18.06 -25.40
C VAL A 698 11.57 19.45 -26.03
N TYR A 699 10.56 19.67 -26.86
CA TYR A 699 10.21 20.96 -27.42
C TYR A 699 9.11 21.60 -26.55
N ILE A 700 9.33 22.83 -26.10
CA ILE A 700 8.43 23.60 -25.25
C ILE A 700 8.03 24.87 -26.00
N GLU A 701 6.74 25.03 -26.26
CA GLU A 701 6.15 26.25 -26.76
C GLU A 701 5.73 27.14 -25.58
N VAL A 702 6.31 28.33 -25.50
CA VAL A 702 6.18 29.25 -24.38
C VAL A 702 5.29 30.43 -24.80
N GLY A 703 4.16 30.55 -24.13
CA GLY A 703 3.18 31.61 -24.28
C GLY A 703 3.48 32.86 -23.46
N ASN A 704 2.48 33.74 -23.39
CA ASN A 704 2.56 34.95 -22.56
C ASN A 704 2.73 34.57 -21.07
N GLY A 705 3.57 35.32 -20.35
CA GLY A 705 3.78 35.10 -18.92
C GLY A 705 4.55 33.81 -18.58
N CYS A 706 5.37 33.30 -19.51
CA CYS A 706 6.15 32.06 -19.36
C CYS A 706 5.32 30.78 -19.23
N ALA A 707 4.04 30.80 -19.62
CA ALA A 707 3.20 29.60 -19.60
C ALA A 707 3.63 28.60 -20.68
N TYR A 708 3.69 27.31 -20.35
CA TYR A 708 3.95 26.25 -21.31
C TYR A 708 2.65 25.85 -22.01
N GLU A 709 2.45 26.36 -23.23
CA GLU A 709 1.22 26.16 -24.00
C GLU A 709 1.18 24.78 -24.67
N LYS A 710 2.35 24.26 -25.07
CA LYS A 710 2.49 22.96 -25.72
C LYS A 710 3.86 22.36 -25.46
N VAL A 711 3.91 21.07 -25.13
CA VAL A 711 5.18 20.35 -24.96
C VAL A 711 5.17 19.06 -25.78
N GLN A 712 6.18 18.91 -26.64
CA GLN A 712 6.31 17.74 -27.52
C GLN A 712 7.64 17.04 -27.31
N CYS A 713 7.57 15.73 -27.11
CA CYS A 713 8.75 14.88 -27.12
C CYS A 713 9.14 14.54 -28.56
N PHE A 714 10.44 14.37 -28.79
CA PHE A 714 10.97 13.92 -30.05
C PHE A 714 12.24 13.09 -29.83
N LYS A 715 12.43 12.11 -30.71
CA LYS A 715 13.64 11.29 -30.72
C LYS A 715 14.78 12.06 -31.38
N VAL A 716 15.98 11.93 -30.82
CA VAL A 716 17.19 12.55 -31.38
C VAL A 716 18.00 11.49 -32.13
N ASP A 717 18.01 11.58 -33.46
CA ASP A 717 18.77 10.66 -34.31
C ASP A 717 20.13 11.29 -34.70
N ALA A 718 21.13 11.10 -33.85
CA ALA A 718 22.48 11.60 -34.11
C ALA A 718 23.17 10.80 -35.24
N PRO A 719 23.77 11.46 -36.25
CA PRO A 719 24.46 10.75 -37.33
C PRO A 719 25.69 9.98 -36.82
N ALA A 720 25.80 8.70 -37.20
CA ALA A 720 26.95 7.86 -36.83
C ALA A 720 28.25 8.28 -37.54
N GLU A 721 28.16 8.75 -38.79
CA GLU A 721 29.31 9.16 -39.60
C GLU A 721 29.15 10.58 -40.14
N GLN A 722 30.29 11.27 -40.29
CA GLN A 722 30.34 12.61 -40.86
C GLN A 722 30.27 12.55 -42.40
N SER A 723 29.36 13.33 -42.96
CA SER A 723 29.18 13.58 -44.40
C SER A 723 29.24 15.08 -44.68
N GLU A 724 29.24 15.48 -45.96
CA GLU A 724 29.18 16.91 -46.31
C GLU A 724 27.87 17.56 -45.83
N GLU A 725 26.76 16.83 -45.82
CA GLU A 725 25.43 17.35 -45.47
C GLU A 725 25.22 17.55 -43.96
N ASN A 726 25.96 16.82 -43.12
CA ASN A 726 25.83 16.86 -41.65
C ASN A 726 27.07 17.42 -40.93
N ALA A 727 28.08 17.90 -41.66
CA ALA A 727 29.33 18.39 -41.10
C ALA A 727 29.12 19.49 -40.04
N HIS A 728 28.10 20.33 -40.21
CA HIS A 728 27.74 21.38 -39.25
C HIS A 728 27.29 20.84 -37.88
N ILE A 729 26.72 19.63 -37.84
CA ILE A 729 26.32 18.94 -36.60
C ILE A 729 27.57 18.57 -35.81
N PHE A 730 28.55 17.92 -36.46
CA PHE A 730 29.83 17.55 -35.84
C PHE A 730 30.65 18.77 -35.38
N ASP A 731 30.66 19.84 -36.17
CA ASP A 731 31.32 21.09 -35.80
C ASP A 731 30.64 21.77 -34.61
N ASN A 732 29.31 21.75 -34.55
CA ASN A 732 28.56 22.22 -33.39
C ASN A 732 28.84 21.36 -32.15
N ALA A 733 28.87 20.03 -32.30
CA ALA A 733 29.18 19.10 -31.20
C ALA A 733 30.57 19.40 -30.60
N LYS A 734 31.58 19.62 -31.45
CA LYS A 734 32.94 20.04 -31.01
C LYS A 734 32.89 21.37 -30.25
N ARG A 735 32.13 22.36 -30.73
CA ARG A 735 31.97 23.65 -30.04
C ARG A 735 31.28 23.50 -28.68
N MET A 736 30.25 22.67 -28.60
CA MET A 736 29.52 22.38 -27.37
C MET A 736 30.43 21.68 -26.35
N SER A 737 31.17 20.65 -26.77
CA SER A 737 32.16 19.97 -25.92
C SER A 737 33.23 20.94 -25.37
N LEU A 738 33.70 21.89 -26.19
CA LEU A 738 34.66 22.92 -25.75
C LEU A 738 34.07 23.93 -24.77
N GLN A 739 32.77 24.24 -24.86
CA GLN A 739 32.08 25.12 -23.91
C GLN A 739 31.81 24.40 -22.59
N THR A 740 31.38 23.13 -22.63
CA THR A 740 31.20 22.29 -21.44
C THR A 740 32.53 22.09 -20.72
N LYS A 741 33.64 21.85 -21.44
CA LYS A 741 34.99 21.79 -20.85
C LYS A 741 35.45 23.13 -20.26
N LYS A 742 35.00 24.27 -20.80
CA LYS A 742 35.27 25.60 -20.22
C LYS A 742 34.43 25.89 -18.98
N ALA A 743 33.18 25.46 -18.94
CA ALA A 743 32.29 25.57 -17.78
C ALA A 743 32.68 24.60 -16.64
N ASN A 744 33.18 23.40 -16.99
CA ASN A 744 33.71 22.37 -16.07
C ASN A 744 35.22 22.48 -15.83
N THR A 745 35.92 23.45 -16.43
CA THR A 745 37.17 23.92 -15.82
C THR A 745 36.76 24.35 -14.43
N PRO A 746 37.38 23.86 -13.35
CA PRO A 746 37.17 24.49 -12.06
C PRO A 746 37.38 25.96 -12.33
N ARG A 747 36.35 26.79 -12.12
CA ARG A 747 36.65 28.12 -11.60
C ARG A 747 37.63 27.78 -10.51
N THR A 748 38.88 28.21 -10.65
CA THR A 748 39.67 28.49 -9.48
C THR A 748 38.72 29.35 -8.65
N VAL A 749 38.05 28.70 -7.71
CA VAL A 749 38.05 29.15 -6.34
C VAL A 749 39.49 29.59 -6.20
N GLU A 750 39.73 30.89 -6.40
CA GLU A 750 40.79 31.52 -5.66
C GLU A 750 40.52 30.97 -4.27
N LYS A 751 41.36 29.99 -3.86
CA LYS A 751 41.48 29.64 -2.44
C LYS A 751 41.36 30.99 -1.78
N PRO A 752 40.36 31.23 -0.90
CA PRO A 752 40.29 32.51 -0.23
C PRO A 752 41.70 32.70 0.28
N ILE A 753 42.41 33.69 -0.29
CA ILE A 753 43.68 34.12 0.27
C ILE A 753 43.29 34.31 1.71
N PRO A 754 43.85 33.55 2.68
CA PRO A 754 43.45 33.72 4.05
C PRO A 754 43.66 35.20 4.29
N ARG A 755 42.55 35.96 4.41
CA ARG A 755 42.63 37.32 4.88
C ARG A 755 43.35 37.11 6.18
N ARG A 756 44.59 37.59 6.26
CA ARG A 756 45.27 37.71 7.53
C ARG A 756 44.32 38.54 8.36
N GLU A 757 43.48 37.88 9.14
CA GLU A 757 42.72 38.51 10.18
C GLU A 757 43.77 39.25 10.97
N ARG A 758 43.65 40.58 10.94
CA ARG A 758 44.54 41.45 11.68
C ARG A 758 44.34 41.04 13.13
N LYS A 759 45.29 40.24 13.67
CA LYS A 759 45.25 39.82 15.08
C LYS A 759 45.11 41.10 15.89
N ILE A 760 43.98 41.24 16.59
CA ILE A 760 43.71 42.41 17.44
C ILE A 760 44.90 42.54 18.39
N GLY A 761 45.58 43.68 18.32
CA GLY A 761 46.77 43.91 19.13
C GLY A 761 46.38 43.88 20.61
N ARG A 762 47.24 43.34 21.49
CA ARG A 762 46.99 43.27 22.95
C ARG A 762 46.50 44.60 23.57
N ASN A 763 46.87 45.74 22.97
CA ASN A 763 46.51 47.08 23.42
C ASN A 763 45.38 47.75 22.61
N GLU A 764 44.82 47.11 21.58
CA GLU A 764 43.66 47.58 20.81
C GLU A 764 42.35 47.30 21.56
N LEU A 765 41.27 47.99 21.20
CA LEU A 765 39.97 47.80 21.82
C LEU A 765 39.38 46.42 21.50
N CYS A 766 38.72 45.81 22.49
CA CYS A 766 38.15 44.48 22.34
C CYS A 766 36.92 44.48 21.42
N HIS A 767 36.82 43.47 20.54
CA HIS A 767 35.75 43.36 19.55
C HIS A 767 34.35 43.10 20.15
N CYS A 768 34.25 42.73 21.43
CA CYS A 768 32.98 42.56 22.14
C CYS A 768 32.27 43.88 22.49
N GLY A 769 32.84 45.04 22.13
CA GLY A 769 32.21 46.36 22.35
C GLY A 769 32.34 46.91 23.78
N SER A 770 33.14 46.28 24.65
CA SER A 770 33.28 46.68 26.07
C SER A 770 34.06 47.98 26.32
N GLY A 771 34.63 48.61 25.30
CA GLY A 771 35.40 49.86 25.42
C GLY A 771 36.78 49.74 26.11
N VAL A 772 37.22 48.54 26.49
CA VAL A 772 38.53 48.28 27.12
C VAL A 772 39.49 47.50 26.20
N LYS A 773 40.80 47.61 26.47
CA LYS A 773 41.86 46.96 25.67
C LYS A 773 41.77 45.42 25.73
N TYR A 774 42.00 44.74 24.61
CA TYR A 774 41.87 43.29 24.43
C TYR A 774 42.55 42.47 25.54
N LYS A 775 43.78 42.82 25.95
CA LYS A 775 44.52 42.14 27.04
C LYS A 775 43.82 42.14 28.42
N LYS A 776 42.88 43.06 28.66
CA LYS A 776 42.14 43.16 29.92
C LYS A 776 40.74 42.53 29.84
N CYS A 777 40.32 42.06 28.67
CA CYS A 777 39.02 41.48 28.40
C CYS A 777 39.18 40.03 27.93
N HIS A 778 39.12 39.76 26.62
CA HIS A 778 39.22 38.42 26.04
C HIS A 778 40.65 37.93 25.79
N GLY A 779 41.67 38.75 26.07
CA GLY A 779 43.09 38.40 25.93
C GLY A 779 43.76 37.94 27.23
N ARG A 780 43.00 37.32 28.15
CA ARG A 780 43.52 36.66 29.35
C ARG A 780 43.95 35.23 29.07
#